data_AF-A0A061IXI6-F1
#
_entry.id   AF-A0A061IXI6-F1
#
_cell.length_a   1.000
_cell.length_b   1.000
_cell.length_c   1.000
_cell.angle_alpha   90.00
_cell.angle_beta   90.00
_cell.angle_gamma   90.00
#
_symmetry.space_group_name_H-M   'P 1'
#
loop_
_entity.id
_entity.type
_entity.pdbx_description
1 polymer ?
#
loop_
_entity_poly.entity_id
_entity_poly.type
_entity_poly.pdbx_seq_one_letter_code
_entity_poly.pdbx_strand_id
1 'polypeptide(L)'
;MVGKTYLRYIVGPQGGAVASNASLALCSVVAPFSYADAATHHGSHGGNSGGGRNWQRTAVAGAVVFVASLEAVRVYSVRSGALQHTLIPAEAKMPLEVTAIRVLPLESSTTGRSRLERDGWILLVGYHNGHVAVFSCGPTNNYGLPLCRFYALGHKVDTAVLALAVGSRRAYMCSGGQDTDLTVWDLMTQEASFRLRGHRGGVVGVEFVPQKEEDRLVVTGAADGLVKVWDIALRQCVQTLVASDAQISSLRMDSAGRRLYCGLRESQLKVFNTEALLTEDASHGEDATAEVVEHGSIQRKLQKPVTSMSFSHDGAFLLACTSKTVEVFRVLTREEVRRKISRKRKRRAARNDGAEGAEEDDYEAVEPAEGEEAAGQHDGGKHTARGLAAGANAAPVTASASEEVVLLRTFFLDQKVRSACFIPLVGSSSGGGGVRDADRLHIAVTFNNNNVCTYTTALATTELAGAATWTLEDLKPRHTMEQQGHQSDIRQLTFVEDDTTLLSLGAEKVMMWNVSLKPQYDDVGAEGAHDFYDAKEANIHHADATGTLTCTGHVAMDAAVTMAAISASLCCVGLQDGSILLVDPLASNVIFTEPEVHVGGVRHVVRRPDNSGFMSVGADRRLIVWTLALLKDAGDATRKKKQVNNDNKVNSNAAPQLLQSMEIELTEAPLFLSLSPDNRFVAVGLQNTNIQLFFADTMKPYLSLFGHKLPPTAVAFSSDGTLVASVGMDKSLRLWGTDFGDCHRAIHAHDDYVTQVEFLQDTHQLLTVSLDGSVKHWDGDNWTMIQMFRQHQRGVWTVAATANGTCLATAGMDKCIRCFLRTQDIVFPAEEEERMAQEAMDEEAARRVAMQTLEQQNPEVAVAGQLTTTTAAAAEKLMEALDLVSVELQRRENAEDLTPPHPLLANKTVWEYLWSIIESVRPSEVRHALSALTSTHVDALLTYLEAMLRERAVLNYEIAAKIVLALVAAPPGLAALGNTSRAAIAGEISEAHGARRLAALRRMIAEGLDRAVGRMDYNIAGLQFLRHTIEEKEKTRFFDLSKIQGHKKKYHSRALAGDSGRRKRE
;
A
#
# COMPACT_ATOMS: atom_id res chain seq x y z
N MET A 1 20.46 -41.41 -12.17
CA MET A 1 20.72 -40.23 -13.01
C MET A 1 21.03 -39.09 -12.04
N VAL A 2 22.20 -38.46 -12.13
CA VAL A 2 22.46 -37.23 -11.37
C VAL A 2 21.80 -36.11 -12.18
N GLY A 3 20.67 -35.58 -11.70
CA GLY A 3 20.02 -34.46 -12.37
C GLY A 3 20.93 -33.24 -12.38
N LYS A 4 20.85 -32.42 -13.43
CA LYS A 4 21.49 -31.10 -13.41
C LYS A 4 20.95 -30.31 -12.21
N THR A 5 21.84 -29.77 -11.40
CA THR A 5 21.53 -28.92 -10.25
C THR A 5 21.57 -27.45 -10.68
N TYR A 6 20.50 -26.71 -10.42
CA TYR A 6 20.42 -25.27 -10.73
C TYR A 6 20.50 -24.46 -9.44
N LEU A 7 21.01 -23.23 -9.53
CA LEU A 7 21.05 -22.32 -8.38
C LEU A 7 19.77 -21.48 -8.32
N ARG A 8 19.24 -21.30 -7.10
CA ARG A 8 18.02 -20.55 -6.81
C ARG A 8 18.26 -19.05 -6.97
N TYR A 9 17.39 -18.39 -7.73
CA TYR A 9 17.21 -16.95 -7.61
C TYR A 9 16.23 -16.62 -6.48
N ILE A 10 16.59 -15.67 -5.62
CA ILE A 10 15.72 -15.06 -4.59
C ILE A 10 15.41 -13.61 -4.96
N VAL A 11 14.49 -12.98 -4.21
CA VAL A 11 14.21 -11.55 -4.36
C VAL A 11 15.40 -10.74 -3.89
N GLY A 12 15.85 -9.82 -4.74
CA GLY A 12 16.84 -8.80 -4.42
C GLY A 12 16.20 -7.42 -4.24
N PRO A 13 16.97 -6.33 -4.40
CA PRO A 13 16.45 -4.99 -4.21
C PRO A 13 15.30 -4.64 -5.20
N GLN A 14 14.34 -3.86 -4.71
CA GLN A 14 13.21 -3.37 -5.50
C GLN A 14 13.20 -1.83 -5.53
N GLY A 15 12.84 -1.23 -6.67
CA GLY A 15 12.77 0.23 -6.83
C GLY A 15 11.81 0.69 -7.93
N GLY A 16 11.72 2.00 -8.15
CA GLY A 16 10.92 2.60 -9.23
C GLY A 16 9.44 2.92 -8.91
N ALA A 17 8.78 2.18 -8.02
CA ALA A 17 7.36 2.41 -7.69
C ALA A 17 7.16 3.36 -6.48
N VAL A 18 7.06 4.67 -6.71
CA VAL A 18 6.78 5.68 -5.67
C VAL A 18 5.34 5.55 -5.13
N ALA A 19 4.36 5.29 -5.99
CA ALA A 19 2.93 5.17 -5.63
C ALA A 19 2.20 4.08 -6.44
N SER A 20 1.27 3.34 -5.80
CA SER A 20 0.39 2.39 -6.48
C SER A 20 -0.81 3.06 -7.16
N ASN A 21 -1.25 2.47 -8.27
CA ASN A 21 -2.47 2.87 -8.95
C ASN A 21 -3.75 2.40 -8.22
N ALA A 22 -3.65 1.35 -7.40
CA ALA A 22 -4.77 0.76 -6.69
C ALA A 22 -5.23 1.60 -5.49
N SER A 23 -4.29 2.14 -4.70
CA SER A 23 -4.65 2.87 -3.48
C SER A 23 -5.49 4.13 -3.77
N LEU A 24 -6.60 4.24 -3.05
CA LEU A 24 -7.40 5.46 -2.94
C LEU A 24 -6.96 6.35 -1.76
N ALA A 25 -6.07 5.85 -0.91
CA ALA A 25 -5.77 6.42 0.39
C ALA A 25 -4.36 6.99 0.47
N LEU A 26 -4.30 8.31 0.69
CA LEU A 26 -3.10 9.03 1.11
C LEU A 26 -3.30 9.50 2.56
N CYS A 27 -2.29 9.34 3.41
CA CYS A 27 -2.29 9.84 4.78
C CYS A 27 -0.97 10.57 5.07
N SER A 28 -1.02 11.60 5.90
CA SER A 28 0.18 12.28 6.40
C SER A 28 0.07 12.58 7.89
N VAL A 29 1.20 12.56 8.58
CA VAL A 29 1.29 12.71 10.05
C VAL A 29 2.58 13.47 10.39
N VAL A 30 2.58 14.15 11.54
CA VAL A 30 3.80 14.73 12.12
C VAL A 30 4.64 13.60 12.71
N ALA A 31 5.87 13.41 12.25
CA ALA A 31 6.86 12.54 12.88
C ALA A 31 7.64 13.28 13.98
N PRO A 32 8.11 12.58 15.02
CA PRO A 32 8.88 13.19 16.12
C PRO A 32 10.22 13.75 15.64
N PHE A 33 10.76 14.74 16.37
CA PHE A 33 11.98 15.45 15.98
C PHE A 33 13.24 14.55 15.90
N SER A 34 13.28 13.43 16.63
CA SER A 34 14.39 12.46 16.60
C SER A 34 14.57 11.73 15.26
N TYR A 35 13.56 11.77 14.40
CA TYR A 35 13.56 11.12 13.08
C TYR A 35 14.31 11.93 11.99
N ALA A 36 14.72 13.17 12.27
CA ALA A 36 15.29 14.07 11.28
C ALA A 36 16.83 13.98 11.15
N ASP A 37 17.54 13.59 12.20
CA ASP A 37 19.02 13.64 12.27
C ASP A 37 19.73 12.30 12.00
N ALA A 38 19.00 11.18 11.89
CA ALA A 38 19.61 9.87 11.63
C ALA A 38 20.15 9.70 10.19
N ALA A 39 19.76 10.56 9.26
CA ALA A 39 20.07 10.43 7.83
C ALA A 39 21.32 11.21 7.35
N THR A 40 22.07 11.85 8.25
CA THR A 40 23.18 12.77 7.90
C THR A 40 24.58 12.28 8.31
N HIS A 41 24.69 11.09 8.91
CA HIS A 41 25.95 10.55 9.44
C HIS A 41 26.56 9.37 8.64
N HIS A 42 26.43 9.40 7.31
CA HIS A 42 27.32 8.66 6.40
C HIS A 42 27.88 9.60 5.34
N GLY A 43 29.21 9.82 5.36
CA GLY A 43 29.94 10.56 4.32
C GLY A 43 30.39 11.99 4.67
N SER A 44 31.33 12.15 5.60
CA SER A 44 32.51 13.04 5.43
C SER A 44 33.36 13.13 6.71
N HIS A 45 34.65 12.81 6.58
CA HIS A 45 35.69 13.22 7.51
C HIS A 45 36.52 14.31 6.82
N GLY A 46 36.68 15.48 7.45
CA GLY A 46 37.62 16.53 7.02
C GLY A 46 37.05 17.94 7.04
N GLY A 47 37.78 18.87 7.67
CA GLY A 47 37.55 20.31 7.53
C GLY A 47 36.95 21.01 8.76
N ASN A 48 37.82 21.46 9.67
CA ASN A 48 37.44 22.35 10.77
C ASN A 48 37.79 23.80 10.42
N SER A 49 36.80 24.69 10.23
CA SER A 49 36.96 26.13 10.37
C SER A 49 35.60 26.81 10.64
N GLY A 50 35.62 27.93 11.37
CA GLY A 50 34.44 28.46 12.05
C GLY A 50 33.53 29.35 11.21
N GLY A 51 32.22 29.24 11.48
CA GLY A 51 31.18 30.17 11.02
C GLY A 51 29.91 29.97 11.85
N GLY A 52 29.41 31.02 12.49
CA GLY A 52 28.30 30.93 13.46
C GLY A 52 27.01 30.41 12.83
N ARG A 53 26.49 29.27 13.32
CA ARG A 53 25.27 28.64 12.79
C ARG A 53 24.00 29.35 13.29
N ASN A 54 23.31 30.05 12.38
CA ASN A 54 21.95 30.53 12.60
C ASN A 54 20.96 29.34 12.67
N TRP A 55 20.64 28.87 13.88
CA TRP A 55 19.72 27.75 14.09
C TRP A 55 18.26 28.20 14.32
N GLN A 56 17.70 28.95 13.37
CA GLN A 56 16.31 29.46 13.45
C GLN A 56 15.38 28.81 12.43
N ARG A 57 14.79 27.69 12.88
CA ARG A 57 13.39 27.25 12.70
C ARG A 57 12.66 27.61 11.39
N THR A 58 12.34 26.57 10.61
CA THR A 58 11.13 26.52 9.77
C THR A 58 10.21 25.39 10.25
N ALA A 59 8.91 25.64 10.34
CA ALA A 59 7.96 24.85 11.13
C ALA A 59 7.59 23.45 10.58
N VAL A 60 8.01 23.12 9.35
CA VAL A 60 7.58 21.89 8.63
C VAL A 60 8.62 20.76 8.75
N ALA A 61 9.64 20.93 9.60
CA ALA A 61 10.83 20.08 9.60
C ALA A 61 10.66 18.61 10.01
N GLY A 62 9.50 18.22 10.57
CA GLY A 62 9.19 16.85 10.98
C GLY A 62 7.95 16.23 10.30
N ALA A 63 7.36 16.86 9.28
CA ALA A 63 6.18 16.28 8.62
C ALA A 63 6.54 15.13 7.67
N VAL A 64 5.75 14.06 7.69
CA VAL A 64 5.96 12.83 6.92
C VAL A 64 4.67 12.40 6.20
N VAL A 65 4.80 11.94 4.96
CA VAL A 65 3.69 11.44 4.14
C VAL A 65 3.86 9.93 3.94
N PHE A 66 2.77 9.19 4.16
CA PHE A 66 2.68 7.75 3.95
C PHE A 66 2.02 7.51 2.60
N VAL A 67 2.80 7.00 1.65
CA VAL A 67 2.35 6.71 0.29
C VAL A 67 2.23 5.20 0.15
N ALA A 68 1.07 4.72 -0.28
CA ALA A 68 0.94 3.35 -0.75
C ALA A 68 1.77 3.21 -2.04
N SER A 69 2.83 2.40 -2.00
CA SER A 69 3.38 1.80 -3.22
C SER A 69 2.57 0.54 -3.55
N LEU A 70 3.03 -0.28 -4.50
CA LEU A 70 2.42 -1.57 -4.81
C LEU A 70 2.39 -2.43 -3.54
N GLU A 71 3.56 -2.82 -3.05
CA GLU A 71 3.71 -3.92 -2.09
C GLU A 71 4.13 -3.42 -0.71
N ALA A 72 4.56 -2.17 -0.66
CA ALA A 72 5.07 -1.50 0.50
C ALA A 72 4.30 -0.20 0.77
N VAL A 73 4.25 0.21 2.04
CA VAL A 73 3.96 1.61 2.36
C VAL A 73 5.29 2.36 2.45
N ARG A 74 5.50 3.31 1.54
CA ARG A 74 6.71 4.15 1.50
C ARG A 74 6.50 5.42 2.33
N VAL A 75 7.46 5.72 3.17
CA VAL A 75 7.42 6.78 4.18
C VAL A 75 8.37 7.89 3.75
N TYR A 76 7.82 9.05 3.38
CA TYR A 76 8.57 10.15 2.76
C TYR A 76 8.60 11.39 3.65
N SER A 77 9.79 11.99 3.82
CA SER A 77 9.93 13.27 4.52
C SER A 77 9.46 14.44 3.64
N VAL A 78 8.54 15.26 4.14
CA VAL A 78 8.04 16.45 3.44
C VAL A 78 9.12 17.51 3.22
N ARG A 79 10.18 17.52 4.05
CA ARG A 79 11.24 18.53 3.99
C ARG A 79 12.32 18.21 2.95
N SER A 80 12.71 16.94 2.82
CA SER A 80 13.79 16.52 1.92
C SER A 80 13.30 15.81 0.67
N GLY A 81 12.06 15.31 0.64
CA GLY A 81 11.60 14.38 -0.39
C GLY A 81 12.29 13.00 -0.33
N ALA A 82 13.12 12.74 0.68
CA ALA A 82 13.80 11.46 0.81
C ALA A 82 12.87 10.37 1.36
N LEU A 83 13.04 9.16 0.82
CA LEU A 83 12.47 7.93 1.37
C LEU A 83 13.16 7.61 2.70
N GLN A 84 12.39 7.50 3.78
CA GLN A 84 12.89 7.12 5.11
C GLN A 84 12.74 5.61 5.34
N HIS A 85 11.56 5.05 5.07
CA HIS A 85 11.28 3.63 5.25
C HIS A 85 10.40 3.06 4.13
N THR A 86 10.64 1.79 3.81
CA THR A 86 9.79 0.97 2.96
C THR A 86 9.19 -0.11 3.87
N LEU A 87 7.87 -0.06 4.10
CA LEU A 87 7.17 -0.95 5.03
C LEU A 87 6.58 -2.12 4.25
N ILE A 88 7.25 -3.27 4.31
CA ILE A 88 6.76 -4.54 3.76
C ILE A 88 6.49 -5.48 4.94
N PRO A 89 5.34 -6.17 5.00
CA PRO A 89 5.15 -7.23 5.97
C PRO A 89 6.03 -8.42 5.58
N ALA A 90 7.00 -8.78 6.43
CA ALA A 90 7.94 -9.89 6.18
C ALA A 90 7.26 -11.26 5.95
N GLU A 91 5.97 -11.36 6.28
CA GLU A 91 5.17 -12.58 6.23
C GLU A 91 4.43 -12.77 4.89
N ALA A 92 4.44 -11.76 4.01
CA ALA A 92 3.77 -11.81 2.72
C ALA A 92 4.60 -12.60 1.69
N LYS A 93 4.36 -13.93 1.60
CA LYS A 93 4.95 -14.83 0.60
C LYS A 93 4.86 -14.31 -0.85
N MET A 94 3.74 -13.68 -1.17
CA MET A 94 3.46 -13.03 -2.45
C MET A 94 3.32 -11.54 -2.16
N PRO A 95 3.96 -10.67 -2.96
CA PRO A 95 3.94 -9.26 -2.65
C PRO A 95 2.66 -8.65 -3.26
N LEU A 96 1.86 -7.95 -2.45
CA LEU A 96 0.43 -7.70 -2.71
C LEU A 96 0.06 -6.20 -2.79
N GLU A 97 -0.83 -5.83 -3.71
CA GLU A 97 -1.16 -4.43 -4.00
C GLU A 97 -1.89 -3.79 -2.81
N VAL A 98 -1.33 -2.71 -2.25
CA VAL A 98 -1.91 -1.94 -1.14
C VAL A 98 -3.06 -1.08 -1.67
N THR A 99 -4.26 -1.34 -1.17
CA THR A 99 -5.52 -0.74 -1.63
C THR A 99 -6.05 0.34 -0.69
N ALA A 100 -5.79 0.21 0.61
CA ALA A 100 -6.23 1.15 1.64
C ALA A 100 -5.15 1.43 2.69
N ILE A 101 -5.09 2.68 3.17
CA ILE A 101 -4.19 3.14 4.23
C ILE A 101 -4.96 4.03 5.20
N ARG A 102 -4.70 3.87 6.50
CA ARG A 102 -5.09 4.84 7.53
C ARG A 102 -3.96 4.97 8.55
N VAL A 103 -3.51 6.19 8.81
CA VAL A 103 -2.48 6.47 9.83
C VAL A 103 -3.11 7.22 11.00
N LEU A 104 -2.69 6.89 12.21
CA LEU A 104 -3.12 7.47 13.47
C LEU A 104 -1.88 7.90 14.28
N PRO A 105 -1.69 9.20 14.60
CA PRO A 105 -0.63 9.62 15.52
C PRO A 105 -0.89 9.00 16.90
N LEU A 106 0.16 8.53 17.58
CA LEU A 106 0.05 8.04 18.95
C LEU A 106 0.09 9.25 19.90
N GLU A 107 -1.07 9.72 20.34
CA GLU A 107 -1.14 10.89 21.24
C GLU A 107 -0.46 10.59 22.57
N SER A 108 0.51 11.43 22.94
CA SER A 108 1.08 11.43 24.29
C SER A 108 0.04 11.88 25.32
N SER A 109 -0.12 11.12 26.40
CA SER A 109 -1.00 11.49 27.50
C SER A 109 -0.56 12.83 28.10
N THR A 110 -1.44 13.82 28.10
CA THR A 110 -1.10 15.23 28.41
C THR A 110 -1.00 15.50 29.92
N THR A 111 -0.03 14.87 30.57
CA THR A 111 0.50 15.24 31.90
C THR A 111 2.00 15.50 31.77
N GLY A 112 2.43 16.72 32.08
CA GLY A 112 3.62 17.29 31.44
C GLY A 112 4.96 16.99 32.11
N ARG A 113 5.95 16.62 31.29
CA ARG A 113 7.35 17.12 31.31
C ARG A 113 8.07 16.61 30.05
N SER A 114 8.99 17.42 29.51
CA SER A 114 9.61 17.26 28.17
C SER A 114 8.61 17.34 27.01
N ARG A 115 8.65 18.44 26.25
CA ARG A 115 7.84 18.67 25.05
C ARG A 115 8.62 18.36 23.76
N LEU A 116 9.57 17.43 23.85
CA LEU A 116 10.58 17.16 22.81
C LEU A 116 10.78 15.67 22.47
N GLU A 117 10.13 14.74 23.17
CA GLU A 117 10.28 13.31 22.92
C GLU A 117 8.91 12.59 22.94
N ARG A 118 8.81 11.53 22.13
CA ARG A 118 7.83 10.42 22.24
C ARG A 118 6.43 10.59 21.64
N ASP A 119 6.35 11.05 20.39
CA ASP A 119 5.18 10.79 19.53
C ASP A 119 5.46 9.58 18.62
N GLY A 120 4.59 8.56 18.66
CA GLY A 120 4.63 7.39 17.76
C GLY A 120 3.53 7.45 16.69
N TRP A 121 3.37 6.40 15.91
CA TRP A 121 2.23 6.24 15.00
C TRP A 121 1.80 4.79 14.84
N ILE A 122 0.51 4.58 14.54
CA ILE A 122 -0.06 3.31 14.10
C ILE A 122 -0.55 3.51 12.66
N LEU A 123 -0.13 2.62 11.78
CA LEU A 123 -0.50 2.55 10.36
C LEU A 123 -1.29 1.27 10.14
N LEU A 124 -2.44 1.40 9.49
CA LEU A 124 -3.27 0.29 9.04
C LEU A 124 -3.14 0.21 7.51
N VAL A 125 -2.97 -0.99 6.99
CA VAL A 125 -2.77 -1.26 5.57
C VAL A 125 -3.71 -2.37 5.13
N GLY A 126 -4.50 -2.12 4.10
CA GLY A 126 -5.39 -3.09 3.47
C GLY A 126 -4.82 -3.51 2.12
N TYR A 127 -4.89 -4.81 1.83
CA TYR A 127 -4.32 -5.42 0.63
C TYR A 127 -5.41 -5.92 -0.33
N HIS A 128 -5.02 -6.15 -1.59
CA HIS A 128 -5.91 -6.65 -2.64
C HIS A 128 -6.47 -8.06 -2.37
N ASN A 129 -5.77 -8.90 -1.59
CA ASN A 129 -6.20 -10.27 -1.27
C ASN A 129 -7.05 -10.38 0.01
N GLY A 130 -7.56 -9.27 0.54
CA GLY A 130 -8.43 -9.27 1.72
C GLY A 130 -7.72 -9.28 3.07
N HIS A 131 -6.39 -9.27 3.07
CA HIS A 131 -5.59 -9.14 4.28
C HIS A 131 -5.51 -7.68 4.78
N VAL A 132 -5.32 -7.56 6.08
CA VAL A 132 -5.03 -6.29 6.77
C VAL A 132 -3.73 -6.46 7.58
N ALA A 133 -2.82 -5.50 7.46
CA ALA A 133 -1.66 -5.35 8.34
C ALA A 133 -1.82 -4.14 9.25
N VAL A 134 -1.25 -4.25 10.46
CA VAL A 134 -1.10 -3.12 11.38
C VAL A 134 0.36 -2.94 11.73
N PHE A 135 0.95 -1.84 11.28
CA PHE A 135 2.30 -1.43 11.66
C PHE A 135 2.25 -0.41 12.80
N SER A 136 3.19 -0.48 13.74
CA SER A 136 3.38 0.55 14.76
C SER A 136 4.83 0.96 14.84
N CYS A 137 5.08 2.27 14.83
CA CYS A 137 6.34 2.84 15.27
C CYS A 137 6.12 3.54 16.62
N GLY A 138 6.98 3.26 17.58
CA GLY A 138 6.96 3.87 18.91
C GLY A 138 8.37 3.95 19.49
N PRO A 139 8.65 4.92 20.38
CA PRO A 139 9.98 5.17 20.92
C PRO A 139 10.50 4.04 21.84
N THR A 140 9.65 3.08 22.18
CA THR A 140 9.98 1.88 22.97
C THR A 140 10.34 0.67 22.11
N ASN A 141 10.11 0.71 20.79
CA ASN A 141 10.46 -0.39 19.89
C ASN A 141 11.79 -0.09 19.18
N ASN A 142 12.74 -1.02 19.32
CA ASN A 142 13.90 -1.26 18.45
C ASN A 142 14.44 0.00 17.73
N TYR A 143 14.98 0.95 18.51
CA TYR A 143 15.63 2.17 18.02
C TYR A 143 14.79 3.06 17.08
N GLY A 144 13.46 2.93 17.14
CA GLY A 144 12.53 3.66 16.26
C GLY A 144 12.23 2.95 14.94
N LEU A 145 12.60 1.68 14.76
CA LEU A 145 12.17 0.92 13.59
C LEU A 145 10.66 0.57 13.66
N PRO A 146 9.95 0.65 12.52
CA PRO A 146 8.53 0.33 12.45
C PRO A 146 8.31 -1.19 12.50
N LEU A 147 7.49 -1.66 13.45
CA LEU A 147 7.18 -3.09 13.66
C LEU A 147 5.81 -3.44 13.06
N CYS A 148 5.71 -4.54 12.31
CA CYS A 148 4.42 -5.15 12.00
C CYS A 148 3.88 -5.86 13.26
N ARG A 149 2.69 -5.45 13.74
CA ARG A 149 2.05 -6.08 14.91
C ARG A 149 1.30 -7.34 14.55
N PHE A 150 0.58 -7.33 13.44
CA PHE A 150 -0.08 -8.50 12.86
C PHE A 150 -0.39 -8.28 11.39
N TYR A 151 -0.45 -9.39 10.64
CA TYR A 151 -0.98 -9.52 9.29
C TYR A 151 -2.01 -10.66 9.30
N ALA A 152 -3.24 -10.40 8.86
CA ALA A 152 -4.33 -11.37 8.98
C ALA A 152 -5.37 -11.23 7.86
N LEU A 153 -5.98 -12.35 7.45
CA LEU A 153 -7.08 -12.37 6.48
C LEU A 153 -8.40 -12.02 7.17
N GLY A 154 -9.03 -10.91 6.76
CA GLY A 154 -10.35 -10.52 7.27
C GLY A 154 -11.48 -10.76 6.27
N HIS A 155 -11.23 -10.44 5.00
CA HIS A 155 -12.18 -10.52 3.89
C HIS A 155 -12.06 -11.86 3.15
N LYS A 156 -12.88 -12.08 2.12
CA LYS A 156 -12.71 -13.25 1.23
C LYS A 156 -11.36 -13.16 0.51
N VAL A 157 -10.73 -14.30 0.26
CA VAL A 157 -9.53 -14.41 -0.60
C VAL A 157 -9.83 -13.76 -1.96
N ASP A 158 -8.82 -13.11 -2.57
CA ASP A 158 -8.90 -12.36 -3.83
C ASP A 158 -9.89 -11.18 -3.83
N THR A 159 -10.24 -10.61 -2.66
CA THR A 159 -11.10 -9.40 -2.58
C THR A 159 -10.43 -8.22 -1.89
N ALA A 160 -10.41 -7.06 -2.55
CA ALA A 160 -9.69 -5.89 -2.07
C ALA A 160 -10.30 -5.28 -0.79
N VAL A 161 -9.44 -4.87 0.15
CA VAL A 161 -9.85 -4.02 1.28
C VAL A 161 -9.96 -2.57 0.80
N LEU A 162 -11.17 -2.01 0.80
CA LEU A 162 -11.46 -0.67 0.25
C LEU A 162 -11.37 0.44 1.31
N ALA A 163 -11.73 0.13 2.57
CA ALA A 163 -11.82 1.10 3.64
C ALA A 163 -11.27 0.56 4.97
N LEU A 164 -10.64 1.45 5.74
CA LEU A 164 -10.10 1.17 7.07
C LEU A 164 -10.43 2.32 8.04
N ALA A 165 -10.93 1.95 9.22
CA ALA A 165 -11.24 2.87 10.31
C ALA A 165 -10.90 2.27 11.67
N VAL A 166 -10.67 3.12 12.66
CA VAL A 166 -10.38 2.71 14.06
C VAL A 166 -11.14 3.64 15.00
N GLY A 167 -11.64 3.07 16.09
CA GLY A 167 -12.32 3.80 17.15
C GLY A 167 -11.41 4.80 17.87
N SER A 168 -12.02 5.78 18.53
CA SER A 168 -11.32 6.83 19.28
C SER A 168 -10.42 6.25 20.38
N ARG A 169 -10.80 5.12 20.98
CA ARG A 169 -10.03 4.39 22.00
C ARG A 169 -9.01 3.41 21.44
N ARG A 170 -9.03 3.16 20.12
CA ARG A 170 -8.13 2.20 19.44
C ARG A 170 -8.20 0.76 19.96
N ALA A 171 -9.33 0.38 20.56
CA ALA A 171 -9.62 -1.02 20.86
C ALA A 171 -10.08 -1.75 19.58
N TYR A 172 -11.09 -1.21 18.89
CA TYR A 172 -11.63 -1.80 17.67
C TYR A 172 -11.13 -1.10 16.40
N MET A 173 -10.89 -1.92 15.37
CA MET A 173 -10.69 -1.52 13.98
C MET A 173 -11.80 -2.14 13.13
N CYS A 174 -12.22 -1.43 12.08
CA CYS A 174 -13.13 -1.98 11.07
C CYS A 174 -12.48 -1.89 9.68
N SER A 175 -12.58 -2.96 8.92
CA SER A 175 -12.22 -3.01 7.50
C SER A 175 -13.45 -3.27 6.63
N GLY A 176 -13.62 -2.46 5.59
CA GLY A 176 -14.66 -2.62 4.58
C GLY A 176 -14.06 -3.23 3.32
N GLY A 177 -14.65 -4.33 2.84
CA GLY A 177 -14.14 -5.07 1.69
C GLY A 177 -14.94 -4.81 0.40
N GLN A 178 -14.33 -5.19 -0.72
CA GLN A 178 -15.04 -5.37 -1.98
C GLN A 178 -16.02 -6.56 -1.92
N ASP A 179 -15.83 -7.50 -0.98
CA ASP A 179 -16.69 -8.67 -0.74
C ASP A 179 -18.04 -8.36 -0.07
N THR A 180 -18.48 -7.09 -0.09
CA THR A 180 -19.67 -6.49 0.55
C THR A 180 -19.70 -6.52 2.08
N ASP A 181 -18.74 -7.20 2.70
CA ASP A 181 -18.74 -7.50 4.12
C ASP A 181 -17.91 -6.45 4.90
N LEU A 182 -18.31 -6.16 6.14
CA LEU A 182 -17.55 -5.35 7.09
C LEU A 182 -16.95 -6.27 8.15
N THR A 183 -15.62 -6.31 8.26
CA THR A 183 -14.94 -7.10 9.30
C THR A 183 -14.54 -6.20 10.46
N VAL A 184 -14.97 -6.57 11.67
CA VAL A 184 -14.55 -5.93 12.92
C VAL A 184 -13.36 -6.71 13.49
N TRP A 185 -12.38 -5.97 13.98
CA TRP A 185 -11.13 -6.46 14.52
C TRP A 185 -10.92 -5.89 15.91
N ASP A 186 -10.36 -6.68 16.82
CA ASP A 186 -9.85 -6.19 18.09
C ASP A 186 -8.32 -6.07 18.01
N LEU A 187 -7.82 -4.84 18.14
CA LEU A 187 -6.40 -4.50 18.06
C LEU A 187 -5.60 -4.98 19.28
N MET A 188 -6.26 -5.33 20.39
CA MET A 188 -5.63 -5.89 21.58
C MET A 188 -5.41 -7.40 21.45
N THR A 189 -6.43 -8.14 20.99
CA THR A 189 -6.31 -9.60 20.79
C THR A 189 -5.68 -9.99 19.45
N GLN A 190 -5.57 -9.05 18.50
CA GLN A 190 -5.10 -9.27 17.12
C GLN A 190 -5.98 -10.22 16.29
N GLU A 191 -7.22 -10.44 16.72
CA GLU A 191 -8.17 -11.35 16.10
C GLU A 191 -9.28 -10.57 15.35
N ALA A 192 -9.75 -11.14 14.23
CA ALA A 192 -10.97 -10.69 13.58
C ALA A 192 -12.16 -11.20 14.40
N SER A 193 -12.92 -10.30 15.04
CA SER A 193 -13.89 -10.67 16.06
C SER A 193 -15.20 -11.19 15.46
N PHE A 194 -15.73 -10.50 14.45
CA PHE A 194 -16.91 -10.91 13.69
C PHE A 194 -17.05 -10.08 12.42
N ARG A 195 -17.92 -10.54 11.51
CA ARG A 195 -18.19 -9.92 10.23
C ARG A 195 -19.66 -9.55 10.12
N LEU A 196 -19.93 -8.27 9.84
CA LEU A 196 -21.27 -7.74 9.59
C LEU A 196 -21.57 -7.79 8.09
N ARG A 197 -22.65 -8.47 7.72
CA ARG A 197 -23.16 -8.59 6.35
C ARG A 197 -24.41 -7.75 6.19
N GLY A 198 -24.59 -7.11 5.04
CA GLY A 198 -25.86 -6.46 4.72
C GLY A 198 -25.79 -5.33 3.69
N HIS A 199 -24.61 -4.91 3.26
CA HIS A 199 -24.47 -4.13 2.02
C HIS A 199 -24.60 -5.06 0.81
N ARG A 200 -25.03 -4.52 -0.33
CA ARG A 200 -25.09 -5.22 -1.63
C ARG A 200 -23.93 -4.83 -2.55
N GLY A 201 -23.28 -3.69 -2.28
CA GLY A 201 -22.06 -3.25 -2.94
C GLY A 201 -20.85 -3.30 -2.02
N GLY A 202 -19.64 -3.19 -2.59
CA GLY A 202 -18.40 -3.08 -1.81
C GLY A 202 -18.41 -1.87 -0.88
N VAL A 203 -17.82 -1.99 0.31
CA VAL A 203 -17.88 -0.96 1.37
C VAL A 203 -16.77 0.06 1.14
N VAL A 204 -17.11 1.16 0.46
CA VAL A 204 -16.16 2.20 0.01
C VAL A 204 -15.71 3.12 1.15
N GLY A 205 -16.50 3.22 2.23
CA GLY A 205 -16.18 4.05 3.37
C GLY A 205 -16.68 3.49 4.69
N VAL A 206 -15.86 3.64 5.73
CA VAL A 206 -16.13 3.20 7.11
C VAL A 206 -15.62 4.31 8.03
N GLU A 207 -16.37 4.68 9.06
CA GLU A 207 -15.94 5.64 10.08
C GLU A 207 -16.66 5.36 11.42
N PHE A 208 -15.92 5.47 12.52
CA PHE A 208 -16.48 5.35 13.87
C PHE A 208 -17.07 6.68 14.32
N VAL A 209 -18.24 6.67 14.97
CA VAL A 209 -18.79 7.87 15.62
C VAL A 209 -17.99 8.12 16.91
N PRO A 210 -17.52 9.36 17.20
CA PRO A 210 -16.63 9.63 18.32
C PRO A 210 -17.47 9.91 19.58
N GLN A 211 -18.01 8.86 20.17
CA GLN A 211 -18.72 8.91 21.45
C GLN A 211 -17.74 8.99 22.63
N LYS A 212 -18.21 9.48 23.79
CA LYS A 212 -17.35 9.74 24.95
C LYS A 212 -17.01 8.47 25.73
N GLU A 213 -17.99 7.57 25.84
CA GLU A 213 -17.92 6.45 26.80
C GLU A 213 -17.69 5.09 26.16
N GLU A 214 -18.05 4.85 24.89
CA GLU A 214 -17.71 3.64 24.12
C GLU A 214 -17.61 3.92 22.61
N ASP A 215 -16.74 3.21 21.88
CA ASP A 215 -16.71 3.22 20.41
C ASP A 215 -17.80 2.26 19.86
N ARG A 216 -19.08 2.55 20.15
CA ARG A 216 -20.19 1.62 19.93
C ARG A 216 -20.76 1.63 18.50
N LEU A 217 -20.83 2.81 17.88
CA LEU A 217 -21.48 3.01 16.59
C LEU A 217 -20.48 3.21 15.43
N VAL A 218 -20.70 2.48 14.34
CA VAL A 218 -19.94 2.59 13.09
C VAL A 218 -20.87 2.99 11.96
N VAL A 219 -20.48 4.00 11.20
CA VAL A 219 -21.16 4.37 9.96
C VAL A 219 -20.37 3.87 8.77
N THR A 220 -21.08 3.32 7.79
CA THR A 220 -20.54 2.73 6.57
C THR A 220 -21.26 3.27 5.36
N GLY A 221 -20.56 3.41 4.24
CA GLY A 221 -21.12 3.82 2.95
C GLY A 221 -20.61 2.88 1.86
N ALA A 222 -21.52 2.31 1.09
CA ALA A 222 -21.22 1.28 0.09
C ALA A 222 -21.53 1.73 -1.34
N ALA A 223 -20.97 0.99 -2.30
CA ALA A 223 -21.13 1.25 -3.73
C ALA A 223 -22.56 1.00 -4.26
N ASP A 224 -23.49 0.55 -3.41
CA ASP A 224 -24.92 0.37 -3.70
C ASP A 224 -25.77 1.63 -3.45
N GLY A 225 -25.17 2.74 -2.99
CA GLY A 225 -25.88 3.98 -2.70
C GLY A 225 -26.38 4.10 -1.26
N LEU A 226 -26.14 3.08 -0.42
CA LEU A 226 -26.63 3.02 0.96
C LEU A 226 -25.58 3.47 1.97
N VAL A 227 -26.04 4.20 2.99
CA VAL A 227 -25.31 4.48 4.23
C VAL A 227 -25.95 3.66 5.34
N LYS A 228 -25.16 2.85 6.06
CA LYS A 228 -25.64 2.03 7.18
C LYS A 228 -24.94 2.37 8.48
N VAL A 229 -25.73 2.51 9.54
CA VAL A 229 -25.29 2.68 10.92
C VAL A 229 -25.38 1.32 11.61
N TRP A 230 -24.26 0.86 12.15
CA TRP A 230 -24.11 -0.42 12.83
C TRP A 230 -23.82 -0.20 14.32
N ASP A 231 -24.37 -1.06 15.16
CA ASP A 231 -23.99 -1.17 16.56
C ASP A 231 -23.07 -2.39 16.73
N ILE A 232 -21.83 -2.16 17.16
CA ILE A 232 -20.82 -3.20 17.39
C ILE A 232 -21.24 -4.13 18.54
N ALA A 233 -21.89 -3.61 19.58
CA ALA A 233 -22.30 -4.39 20.75
C ALA A 233 -23.48 -5.32 20.41
N LEU A 234 -24.47 -4.80 19.67
CA LEU A 234 -25.64 -5.58 19.22
C LEU A 234 -25.36 -6.43 17.96
N ARG A 235 -24.28 -6.13 17.22
CA ARG A 235 -23.89 -6.77 15.94
C ARG A 235 -24.96 -6.68 14.85
N GLN A 236 -25.72 -5.59 14.85
CA GLN A 236 -26.88 -5.39 13.96
C GLN A 236 -26.83 -4.04 13.26
N CYS A 237 -27.51 -3.95 12.12
CA CYS A 237 -27.74 -2.69 11.42
C CYS A 237 -28.87 -1.93 12.14
N VAL A 238 -28.55 -0.81 12.78
CA VAL A 238 -29.54 0.04 13.48
C VAL A 238 -30.36 0.86 12.49
N GLN A 239 -29.71 1.42 11.46
CA GLN A 239 -30.36 2.30 10.50
C GLN A 239 -29.75 2.12 9.11
N THR A 240 -30.61 2.03 8.08
CA THR A 240 -30.21 2.11 6.67
C THR A 240 -30.77 3.39 6.06
N LEU A 241 -29.90 4.20 5.47
CA LEU A 241 -30.23 5.44 4.77
C LEU A 241 -29.92 5.29 3.29
N VAL A 242 -30.84 5.73 2.43
CA VAL A 242 -30.61 5.84 0.99
C VAL A 242 -29.96 7.18 0.71
N ALA A 243 -28.69 7.20 0.27
CA ALA A 243 -28.03 8.45 -0.10
C ALA A 243 -28.45 8.88 -1.52
N SER A 244 -28.34 7.99 -2.50
CA SER A 244 -28.82 8.17 -3.87
C SER A 244 -28.91 6.81 -4.55
N ASP A 245 -29.59 6.73 -5.69
CA ASP A 245 -29.53 5.58 -6.60
C ASP A 245 -28.12 5.43 -7.23
N ALA A 246 -27.31 6.51 -7.16
CA ALA A 246 -25.93 6.53 -7.60
C ALA A 246 -24.95 6.05 -6.52
N GLN A 247 -23.93 5.29 -6.94
CA GLN A 247 -22.89 4.73 -6.09
C GLN A 247 -22.18 5.80 -5.23
N ILE A 248 -21.98 5.51 -3.94
CA ILE A 248 -21.14 6.32 -3.06
C ILE A 248 -19.67 6.03 -3.40
N SER A 249 -18.89 7.08 -3.66
CA SER A 249 -17.49 6.98 -4.06
C SER A 249 -16.51 7.41 -2.96
N SER A 250 -16.98 8.10 -1.91
CA SER A 250 -16.19 8.36 -0.70
C SER A 250 -17.09 8.76 0.48
N LEU A 251 -16.66 8.41 1.70
CA LEU A 251 -17.31 8.77 2.96
C LEU A 251 -16.30 9.44 3.89
N ARG A 252 -16.66 10.58 4.49
CA ARG A 252 -15.92 11.15 5.61
C ARG A 252 -16.81 11.85 6.63
N MET A 253 -16.51 11.67 7.90
CA MET A 253 -17.12 12.38 9.01
C MET A 253 -16.22 13.52 9.49
N ASP A 254 -16.83 14.56 10.06
CA ASP A 254 -16.11 15.64 10.75
C ASP A 254 -15.39 15.11 12.02
N SER A 255 -14.29 15.75 12.41
CA SER A 255 -13.50 15.42 13.61
C SER A 255 -14.31 15.47 14.91
N ALA A 256 -15.37 16.29 14.94
CA ALA A 256 -16.31 16.39 16.06
C ALA A 256 -17.51 15.41 15.98
N GLY A 257 -17.58 14.57 14.94
CA GLY A 257 -18.64 13.57 14.78
C GLY A 257 -20.04 14.09 14.44
N ARG A 258 -20.19 15.39 14.13
CA ARG A 258 -21.49 16.07 14.00
C ARG A 258 -22.16 15.96 12.63
N ARG A 259 -21.35 15.78 11.60
CA ARG A 259 -21.77 15.75 10.20
C ARG A 259 -21.01 14.65 9.47
N LEU A 260 -21.73 13.93 8.64
CA LEU A 260 -21.21 12.90 7.75
C LEU A 260 -21.35 13.38 6.31
N TYR A 261 -20.27 13.31 5.55
CA TYR A 261 -20.14 13.80 4.18
C TYR A 261 -20.03 12.60 3.24
N CYS A 262 -20.96 12.50 2.31
CA CYS A 262 -21.04 11.43 1.31
C CYS A 262 -20.76 12.01 -0.07
N GLY A 263 -19.62 11.62 -0.65
CA GLY A 263 -19.28 11.89 -2.03
C GLY A 263 -20.00 10.89 -2.91
N LEU A 264 -20.93 11.37 -3.72
CA LEU A 264 -21.63 10.56 -4.72
C LEU A 264 -20.86 10.57 -6.05
N ARG A 265 -21.21 9.64 -6.94
CA ARG A 265 -20.74 9.66 -8.33
C ARG A 265 -21.23 10.90 -9.10
N GLU A 266 -22.35 11.47 -8.69
CA GLU A 266 -22.97 12.68 -9.24
C GLU A 266 -22.25 13.97 -8.83
N SER A 267 -22.73 15.12 -9.33
CA SER A 267 -22.21 16.46 -8.96
C SER A 267 -22.56 16.90 -7.53
N GLN A 268 -23.21 16.03 -6.74
CA GLN A 268 -23.70 16.36 -5.39
C GLN A 268 -22.84 15.71 -4.31
N LEU A 269 -22.56 16.48 -3.26
CA LEU A 269 -22.08 15.93 -1.99
C LEU A 269 -23.26 15.99 -1.01
N LYS A 270 -23.70 14.84 -0.50
CA LYS A 270 -24.76 14.80 0.52
C LYS A 270 -24.17 14.89 1.93
N VAL A 271 -24.86 15.62 2.81
CA VAL A 271 -24.48 15.77 4.21
C VAL A 271 -25.59 15.22 5.08
N PHE A 272 -25.24 14.34 6.01
CA PHE A 272 -26.12 13.80 7.04
C PHE A 272 -25.76 14.39 8.41
N ASN A 273 -26.77 14.58 9.24
CA ASN A 273 -26.62 15.04 10.62
C ASN A 273 -26.50 13.84 11.56
N THR A 274 -25.36 13.72 12.23
CA THR A 274 -25.05 12.68 13.21
C THR A 274 -25.03 13.21 14.65
N GLU A 275 -25.40 14.48 14.89
CA GLU A 275 -25.45 15.07 16.25
C GLU A 275 -26.41 14.32 17.18
N ALA A 276 -27.48 13.71 16.67
CA ALA A 276 -28.43 12.89 17.45
C ALA A 276 -27.75 11.66 18.07
N LEU A 277 -26.75 11.07 17.41
CA LEU A 277 -25.97 9.92 17.91
C LEU A 277 -24.94 10.31 18.99
N LEU A 278 -24.70 11.60 19.23
CA LEU A 278 -23.72 12.09 20.20
C LEU A 278 -24.33 12.49 21.55
N THR A 279 -25.66 12.54 21.65
CA THR A 279 -26.39 12.91 22.87
C THR A 279 -26.97 11.68 23.54
N GLU A 280 -26.38 11.28 24.66
CA GLU A 280 -26.84 10.15 25.50
C GLU A 280 -28.02 10.54 26.42
N ASP A 281 -28.56 11.77 26.30
CA ASP A 281 -29.64 12.32 27.14
C ASP A 281 -31.03 11.75 26.79
N ALA A 282 -31.18 10.43 26.85
CA ALA A 282 -32.46 9.74 26.84
C ALA A 282 -33.22 10.01 28.15
N SER A 283 -33.88 11.16 28.25
CA SER A 283 -34.70 11.54 29.43
C SER A 283 -36.11 12.05 29.11
N HIS A 284 -36.60 11.92 27.87
CA HIS A 284 -38.02 12.10 27.53
C HIS A 284 -38.47 11.24 26.33
N GLY A 285 -39.35 10.27 26.58
CA GLY A 285 -40.14 9.55 25.56
C GLY A 285 -39.56 8.20 25.11
N GLU A 286 -40.35 7.13 25.22
CA GLU A 286 -39.94 5.74 24.95
C GLU A 286 -39.85 5.36 23.46
N ASP A 287 -40.10 6.29 22.53
CA ASP A 287 -40.16 6.04 21.07
C ASP A 287 -39.15 6.89 20.24
N ALA A 288 -38.18 7.56 20.87
CA ALA A 288 -37.20 8.40 20.18
C ALA A 288 -35.87 7.66 19.90
N THR A 289 -35.87 6.76 18.91
CA THR A 289 -34.61 6.24 18.34
C THR A 289 -33.76 7.39 17.80
N ALA A 290 -32.48 7.45 18.18
CA ALA A 290 -31.56 8.49 17.74
C ALA A 290 -31.20 8.30 16.25
N GLU A 291 -32.03 8.82 15.36
CA GLU A 291 -31.86 8.66 13.91
C GLU A 291 -30.89 9.68 13.30
N VAL A 292 -30.08 9.21 12.36
CA VAL A 292 -29.30 10.06 11.45
C VAL A 292 -30.25 10.62 10.40
N VAL A 293 -30.27 11.95 10.24
CA VAL A 293 -31.20 12.66 9.35
C VAL A 293 -30.45 13.34 8.20
N GLU A 294 -31.05 13.39 7.01
CA GLU A 294 -30.49 14.14 5.88
C GLU A 294 -30.47 15.66 6.18
N HIS A 295 -29.28 16.27 6.11
CA HIS A 295 -29.05 17.69 6.42
C HIS A 295 -28.98 18.57 5.15
N GLY A 296 -28.92 17.92 3.99
CA GLY A 296 -29.04 18.51 2.66
C GLY A 296 -27.89 18.18 1.71
N SER A 297 -28.06 18.54 0.43
CA SER A 297 -27.04 18.37 -0.61
C SER A 297 -26.29 19.67 -0.93
N ILE A 298 -25.01 19.52 -1.26
CA ILE A 298 -24.11 20.58 -1.73
C ILE A 298 -23.84 20.33 -3.21
N GLN A 299 -24.33 21.24 -4.06
CA GLN A 299 -24.08 21.21 -5.50
C GLN A 299 -22.64 21.64 -5.79
N ARG A 300 -21.86 20.77 -6.42
CA ARG A 300 -20.50 21.05 -6.87
C ARG A 300 -20.53 21.57 -8.32
N LYS A 301 -19.54 22.39 -8.68
CA LYS A 301 -19.43 22.99 -10.03
C LYS A 301 -19.06 22.00 -11.13
N LEU A 302 -18.51 20.84 -10.78
CA LEU A 302 -17.98 19.85 -11.72
C LEU A 302 -18.73 18.54 -11.58
N GLN A 303 -19.36 18.11 -12.68
CA GLN A 303 -20.05 16.81 -12.82
C GLN A 303 -19.03 15.65 -12.93
N LYS A 304 -18.17 15.51 -11.92
CA LYS A 304 -17.21 14.40 -11.80
C LYS A 304 -17.23 13.81 -10.40
N PRO A 305 -17.16 12.48 -10.27
CA PRO A 305 -17.21 11.78 -9.00
C PRO A 305 -16.09 12.24 -8.06
N VAL A 306 -16.37 12.27 -6.76
CA VAL A 306 -15.36 12.52 -5.73
C VAL A 306 -14.56 11.24 -5.52
N THR A 307 -13.25 11.23 -5.80
CA THR A 307 -12.41 10.03 -5.63
C THR A 307 -11.96 9.85 -4.18
N SER A 308 -11.71 10.94 -3.47
CA SER A 308 -11.27 10.92 -2.07
C SER A 308 -11.68 12.18 -1.35
N MET A 309 -11.89 12.07 -0.04
CA MET A 309 -12.11 13.20 0.86
C MET A 309 -11.20 13.11 2.08
N SER A 310 -10.72 14.27 2.55
CA SER A 310 -9.86 14.39 3.73
C SER A 310 -10.18 15.67 4.50
N PHE A 311 -10.35 15.55 5.82
CA PHE A 311 -10.46 16.70 6.71
C PHE A 311 -9.09 17.19 7.15
N SER A 312 -8.96 18.50 7.39
CA SER A 312 -7.85 19.05 8.16
C SER A 312 -7.90 18.54 9.60
N HIS A 313 -6.74 18.40 10.25
CA HIS A 313 -6.64 18.04 11.68
C HIS A 313 -7.58 18.86 12.59
N ASP A 314 -7.73 20.16 12.30
CA ASP A 314 -8.54 21.09 13.10
C ASP A 314 -10.04 21.11 12.73
N GLY A 315 -10.50 20.21 11.85
CA GLY A 315 -11.90 20.11 11.37
C GLY A 315 -12.40 21.27 10.47
N ALA A 316 -11.68 22.38 10.40
CA ALA A 316 -12.12 23.61 9.71
C ALA A 316 -12.18 23.50 8.17
N PHE A 317 -11.37 22.65 7.55
CA PHE A 317 -11.29 22.50 6.09
C PHE A 317 -11.55 21.06 5.66
N LEU A 318 -12.28 20.92 4.56
CA LEU A 318 -12.58 19.67 3.87
C LEU A 318 -11.97 19.74 2.46
N LEU A 319 -11.16 18.74 2.12
CA LEU A 319 -10.60 18.52 0.80
C LEU A 319 -11.47 17.49 0.07
N ALA A 320 -11.89 17.78 -1.15
CA ALA A 320 -12.50 16.81 -2.06
C ALA A 320 -11.71 16.75 -3.38
N CYS A 321 -11.40 15.54 -3.84
CA CYS A 321 -10.64 15.30 -5.06
C CYS A 321 -11.52 14.77 -6.17
N THR A 322 -11.26 15.19 -7.41
CA THR A 322 -11.76 14.55 -8.64
C THR A 322 -10.59 14.04 -9.47
N SER A 323 -10.89 13.49 -10.66
CA SER A 323 -9.88 13.03 -11.62
C SER A 323 -8.78 14.04 -11.98
N LYS A 324 -9.03 15.35 -11.88
CA LYS A 324 -8.09 16.43 -12.30
C LYS A 324 -8.18 17.71 -11.46
N THR A 325 -9.10 17.77 -10.49
CA THR A 325 -9.30 18.98 -9.68
C THR A 325 -9.30 18.66 -8.19
N VAL A 326 -8.85 19.64 -7.42
CA VAL A 326 -8.85 19.62 -5.96
C VAL A 326 -9.71 20.78 -5.48
N GLU A 327 -10.77 20.47 -4.75
CA GLU A 327 -11.72 21.43 -4.19
C GLU A 327 -11.50 21.57 -2.69
N VAL A 328 -11.25 22.80 -2.24
CA VAL A 328 -11.12 23.12 -0.81
C VAL A 328 -12.40 23.78 -0.33
N PHE A 329 -13.10 23.08 0.55
CA PHE A 329 -14.27 23.57 1.29
C PHE A 329 -13.85 24.02 2.68
N ARG A 330 -14.54 25.03 3.20
CA ARG A 330 -14.48 25.42 4.61
C ARG A 330 -15.78 25.04 5.31
N VAL A 331 -15.66 24.38 6.44
CA VAL A 331 -16.76 24.15 7.38
C VAL A 331 -16.84 25.36 8.31
N LEU A 332 -18.00 26.00 8.38
CA LEU A 332 -18.23 27.16 9.24
C LEU A 332 -18.66 26.73 10.65
N THR A 333 -18.20 27.47 11.65
CA THR A 333 -18.60 27.23 13.04
C THR A 333 -20.08 27.59 13.27
N ARG A 334 -20.71 26.98 14.28
CA ARG A 334 -22.13 27.22 14.63
C ARG A 334 -22.44 28.72 14.88
N GLU A 335 -21.48 29.48 15.38
CA GLU A 335 -21.60 30.93 15.56
C GLU A 335 -21.58 31.69 14.23
N GLU A 336 -20.66 31.37 13.32
CA GLU A 336 -20.57 31.97 12.00
C GLU A 336 -21.84 31.68 11.18
N VAL A 337 -22.34 30.45 11.23
CA VAL A 337 -23.60 30.04 10.60
C VAL A 337 -24.79 30.84 11.17
N ARG A 338 -24.92 30.95 12.50
CA ARG A 338 -25.95 31.79 13.14
C ARG A 338 -25.85 33.27 12.74
N ARG A 339 -24.63 33.83 12.65
CA ARG A 339 -24.39 35.20 12.16
C ARG A 339 -24.78 35.35 10.69
N LYS A 340 -24.47 34.37 9.84
CA LYS A 340 -24.83 34.33 8.40
C LYS A 340 -26.36 34.25 8.20
N ILE A 341 -27.04 33.36 8.92
CA ILE A 341 -28.51 33.22 8.91
C ILE A 341 -29.19 34.50 9.39
N SER A 342 -28.75 35.08 10.51
CA SER A 342 -29.36 36.33 11.02
C SER A 342 -29.18 37.52 10.06
N ARG A 343 -28.04 37.62 9.37
CA ARG A 343 -27.82 38.60 8.29
C ARG A 343 -28.74 38.35 7.08
N LYS A 344 -28.89 37.10 6.64
CA LYS A 344 -29.80 36.70 5.54
C LYS A 344 -31.26 36.96 5.90
N ARG A 345 -31.69 36.68 7.13
CA ARG A 345 -33.03 37.02 7.64
C ARG A 345 -33.26 38.53 7.68
N LYS A 346 -32.30 39.34 8.14
CA LYS A 346 -32.40 40.81 8.08
C LYS A 346 -32.53 41.33 6.65
N ARG A 347 -31.78 40.76 5.68
CA ARG A 347 -31.92 41.10 4.25
C ARG A 347 -33.25 40.65 3.63
N ARG A 348 -33.83 39.53 4.09
CA ARG A 348 -35.17 39.09 3.66
C ARG A 348 -36.28 39.94 4.27
N ALA A 349 -36.19 40.28 5.56
CA ALA A 349 -37.10 41.22 6.22
C ALA A 349 -37.10 42.57 5.49
N ALA A 350 -35.94 43.20 5.32
CA ALA A 350 -35.82 44.47 4.59
C ALA A 350 -36.23 44.41 3.10
N ARG A 351 -36.40 43.22 2.51
CA ARG A 351 -36.96 43.05 1.15
C ARG A 351 -38.49 42.86 1.19
N ASN A 352 -39.04 42.25 2.22
CA ASN A 352 -40.48 42.14 2.44
C ASN A 352 -41.07 43.47 2.93
N ASP A 353 -40.38 44.18 3.83
CA ASP A 353 -40.75 45.52 4.31
C ASP A 353 -40.79 46.56 3.17
N GLY A 354 -40.16 46.26 2.03
CA GLY A 354 -40.20 47.06 0.80
C GLY A 354 -41.21 46.55 -0.26
N ALA A 355 -42.06 45.58 0.08
CA ALA A 355 -43.03 44.97 -0.83
C ALA A 355 -44.51 45.21 -0.45
N GLU A 356 -44.79 45.77 0.73
CA GLU A 356 -46.15 46.16 1.17
C GLU A 356 -46.56 47.58 0.69
N GLY A 357 -46.11 47.98 -0.51
CA GLY A 357 -46.18 49.38 -0.96
C GLY A 357 -46.42 49.60 -2.45
N ALA A 358 -47.13 48.68 -3.11
CA ALA A 358 -47.66 48.86 -4.47
C ALA A 358 -48.96 48.06 -4.62
N GLU A 359 -50.05 48.73 -5.00
CA GLU A 359 -51.39 48.15 -5.17
C GLU A 359 -51.66 47.70 -6.62
N GLU A 360 -52.47 46.64 -6.72
CA GLU A 360 -53.50 46.27 -7.72
C GLU A 360 -53.22 46.25 -9.25
N ASP A 361 -53.64 45.12 -9.82
CA ASP A 361 -54.21 44.85 -11.15
C ASP A 361 -53.47 45.28 -12.45
N ASP A 362 -53.00 44.29 -13.23
CA ASP A 362 -53.81 43.74 -14.34
C ASP A 362 -53.25 42.43 -14.95
N TYR A 363 -54.05 41.78 -15.80
CA TYR A 363 -53.88 40.43 -16.36
C TYR A 363 -52.82 40.30 -17.49
N GLU A 364 -52.15 39.14 -17.59
CA GLU A 364 -52.31 38.22 -18.75
C GLU A 364 -51.66 36.84 -18.52
N ALA A 365 -52.13 35.84 -19.27
CA ALA A 365 -51.90 34.41 -19.02
C ALA A 365 -50.93 33.73 -20.00
N VAL A 366 -50.36 32.60 -19.58
CA VAL A 366 -50.23 31.37 -20.42
C VAL A 366 -50.51 30.15 -19.53
N GLU A 367 -51.25 29.18 -20.06
CA GLU A 367 -51.85 28.04 -19.37
C GLU A 367 -50.90 26.86 -19.03
N PRO A 368 -51.33 25.95 -18.12
CA PRO A 368 -50.68 24.66 -17.85
C PRO A 368 -51.06 23.57 -18.86
N ALA A 369 -50.46 22.38 -18.73
CA ALA A 369 -50.93 21.15 -19.38
C ALA A 369 -51.02 20.00 -18.36
N GLU A 370 -52.12 19.25 -18.42
CA GLU A 370 -52.60 18.28 -17.41
C GLU A 370 -52.32 16.81 -17.80
N GLY A 371 -52.87 15.86 -17.01
CA GLY A 371 -52.87 14.40 -17.25
C GLY A 371 -52.60 13.61 -15.96
N GLU A 372 -53.58 13.48 -15.04
CA GLU A 372 -54.50 12.31 -14.88
C GLU A 372 -53.78 11.02 -14.35
N GLU A 373 -54.25 10.18 -13.42
CA GLU A 373 -55.39 10.07 -12.45
C GLU A 373 -54.88 9.06 -11.33
N ALA A 374 -55.53 8.66 -10.22
CA ALA A 374 -56.95 8.74 -9.88
C ALA A 374 -57.31 8.89 -8.37
N ALA A 375 -58.51 9.45 -8.16
CA ALA A 375 -59.58 9.15 -7.18
C ALA A 375 -59.33 8.55 -5.76
N GLY A 376 -59.91 9.22 -4.73
CA GLY A 376 -60.08 8.67 -3.37
C GLY A 376 -60.65 9.67 -2.34
N GLN A 377 -61.97 9.92 -2.39
CA GLN A 377 -62.72 10.78 -1.44
C GLN A 377 -62.89 10.10 -0.04
N HIS A 378 -63.37 10.71 1.06
CA HIS A 378 -64.10 11.96 1.33
C HIS A 378 -63.96 12.39 2.82
N ASP A 379 -64.54 13.55 3.17
CA ASP A 379 -64.96 14.02 4.52
C ASP A 379 -63.89 14.63 5.47
N GLY A 380 -64.17 15.69 6.25
CA GLY A 380 -65.38 16.51 6.35
C GLY A 380 -65.61 17.07 7.76
N GLY A 381 -65.11 18.26 8.10
CA GLY A 381 -65.32 18.81 9.46
C GLY A 381 -64.72 20.18 9.74
N LYS A 382 -65.47 21.26 9.50
CA LYS A 382 -65.13 22.60 9.99
C LYS A 382 -65.68 22.80 11.41
N HIS A 383 -64.81 23.08 12.38
CA HIS A 383 -65.21 23.83 13.58
C HIS A 383 -64.22 24.96 13.89
N THR A 384 -64.74 26.18 13.79
CA THR A 384 -64.06 27.42 14.16
C THR A 384 -64.13 27.64 15.67
N ALA A 385 -62.98 27.65 16.36
CA ALA A 385 -62.87 28.16 17.72
C ALA A 385 -61.69 29.15 17.78
N ARG A 386 -62.00 30.43 18.03
CA ARG A 386 -61.05 31.54 17.97
C ARG A 386 -60.64 31.95 19.38
N GLY A 387 -59.36 31.78 19.71
CA GLY A 387 -58.69 32.54 20.77
C GLY A 387 -58.53 31.84 22.13
N LEU A 388 -57.29 31.50 22.45
CA LEU A 388 -56.64 31.82 23.73
C LEU A 388 -55.12 31.81 23.50
N ALA A 389 -54.44 32.90 23.85
CA ALA A 389 -53.03 33.08 23.56
C ALA A 389 -52.14 32.50 24.67
N ALA A 390 -51.20 31.61 24.31
CA ALA A 390 -50.10 31.19 25.18
C ALA A 390 -48.84 30.87 24.35
N GLY A 391 -47.71 31.39 24.81
CA GLY A 391 -46.35 31.32 24.23
C GLY A 391 -46.05 30.32 23.11
N ALA A 392 -45.82 30.84 21.90
CA ALA A 392 -45.17 30.10 20.82
C ALA A 392 -43.69 29.86 21.16
N ASN A 393 -43.37 28.67 21.69
CA ASN A 393 -42.01 28.15 21.73
C ASN A 393 -41.52 27.99 20.29
N ALA A 394 -40.57 28.83 19.86
CA ALA A 394 -39.99 28.74 18.53
C ALA A 394 -39.13 27.46 18.42
N ALA A 395 -39.49 26.58 17.49
CA ALA A 395 -38.70 25.40 17.16
C ALA A 395 -37.26 25.80 16.74
N PRO A 396 -36.23 25.00 17.10
CA PRO A 396 -34.85 25.31 16.75
C PRO A 396 -34.64 25.20 15.24
N VAL A 397 -34.40 26.34 14.59
CA VAL A 397 -34.12 26.41 13.15
C VAL A 397 -32.83 25.64 12.82
N THR A 398 -32.95 24.51 12.13
CA THR A 398 -31.83 23.78 11.53
C THR A 398 -31.29 24.54 10.31
N ALA A 399 -29.97 24.63 10.20
CA ALA A 399 -29.31 25.25 9.06
C ALA A 399 -29.19 24.24 7.91
N SER A 400 -29.34 24.67 6.66
CA SER A 400 -29.07 23.79 5.50
C SER A 400 -27.56 23.55 5.34
N ALA A 401 -27.16 22.33 4.95
CA ALA A 401 -25.77 21.97 4.67
C ALA A 401 -25.03 22.98 3.74
N SER A 402 -25.74 23.52 2.74
CA SER A 402 -25.22 24.53 1.80
C SER A 402 -24.85 25.88 2.45
N GLU A 403 -25.35 26.16 3.66
CA GLU A 403 -25.01 27.36 4.41
C GLU A 403 -23.87 27.13 5.41
N GLU A 404 -23.70 25.91 5.91
CA GLU A 404 -22.63 25.49 6.82
C GLU A 404 -21.29 25.29 6.09
N VAL A 405 -21.32 24.79 4.85
CA VAL A 405 -20.13 24.42 4.08
C VAL A 405 -19.98 25.34 2.87
N VAL A 406 -18.82 25.99 2.73
CA VAL A 406 -18.54 26.95 1.66
C VAL A 406 -17.33 26.51 0.84
N LEU A 407 -17.51 26.36 -0.47
CA LEU A 407 -16.40 26.15 -1.41
C LEU A 407 -15.53 27.42 -1.45
N LEU A 408 -14.26 27.30 -1.07
CA LEU A 408 -13.29 28.41 -1.13
C LEU A 408 -12.71 28.55 -2.54
N ARG A 409 -12.12 27.47 -3.06
CA ARG A 409 -11.47 27.45 -4.38
C ARG A 409 -11.43 26.05 -4.96
N THR A 410 -11.47 25.98 -6.29
CA THR A 410 -11.20 24.79 -7.08
C THR A 410 -9.87 25.00 -7.79
N PHE A 411 -8.96 24.05 -7.66
CA PHE A 411 -7.68 24.04 -8.36
C PHE A 411 -7.72 23.00 -9.48
N PHE A 412 -7.12 23.34 -10.62
CA PHE A 412 -6.91 22.42 -11.75
C PHE A 412 -5.45 21.97 -11.74
N LEU A 413 -5.23 20.68 -11.96
CA LEU A 413 -3.91 20.07 -12.05
C LEU A 413 -3.76 19.36 -13.40
N ASP A 414 -2.55 19.37 -13.94
CA ASP A 414 -2.28 18.89 -15.30
C ASP A 414 -2.49 17.37 -15.41
N GLN A 415 -1.99 16.66 -14.40
CA GLN A 415 -1.99 15.20 -14.29
C GLN A 415 -3.23 14.68 -13.54
N LYS A 416 -3.58 13.41 -13.73
CA LYS A 416 -4.76 12.80 -13.10
C LYS A 416 -4.49 12.52 -11.61
N VAL A 417 -5.25 13.18 -10.74
CA VAL A 417 -5.17 13.02 -9.28
C VAL A 417 -5.83 11.72 -8.85
N ARG A 418 -5.19 10.97 -7.95
CA ARG A 418 -5.77 9.81 -7.29
C ARG A 418 -6.36 10.18 -5.93
N SER A 419 -5.49 10.65 -5.03
CA SER A 419 -5.80 10.97 -3.64
C SER A 419 -5.03 12.21 -3.17
N ALA A 420 -5.62 12.98 -2.25
CA ALA A 420 -4.94 14.08 -1.60
C ALA A 420 -5.30 14.19 -0.10
N CYS A 421 -4.36 14.71 0.68
CA CYS A 421 -4.46 14.82 2.14
C CYS A 421 -3.84 16.13 2.61
N PHE A 422 -4.37 16.71 3.69
CA PHE A 422 -3.73 17.85 4.36
C PHE A 422 -2.51 17.40 5.16
N ILE A 423 -1.43 18.18 5.10
CA ILE A 423 -0.24 18.01 5.94
C ILE A 423 -0.42 18.82 7.23
N PRO A 424 -0.40 18.20 8.43
CA PRO A 424 -0.50 18.91 9.70
C PRO A 424 0.72 19.81 9.96
N LEU A 425 0.47 21.00 10.52
CA LEU A 425 1.50 21.99 10.84
C LEU A 425 1.92 21.90 12.31
N VAL A 426 3.23 21.92 12.56
CA VAL A 426 3.79 22.02 13.92
C VAL A 426 3.95 23.50 14.28
N GLY A 427 3.05 24.03 15.11
CA GLY A 427 3.04 25.45 15.45
C GLY A 427 4.27 25.92 16.23
N SER A 428 5.24 26.57 15.55
CA SER A 428 6.33 27.30 16.21
C SER A 428 5.93 28.73 16.56
N SER A 429 5.32 28.93 17.73
CA SER A 429 4.90 30.24 18.22
C SER A 429 6.07 31.10 18.75
N SER A 430 7.01 31.52 17.89
CA SER A 430 7.94 32.65 18.14
C SER A 430 8.83 32.97 16.94
N GLY A 431 8.77 34.20 16.41
CA GLY A 431 9.87 34.78 15.60
C GLY A 431 9.48 35.57 14.34
N GLY A 432 9.38 36.90 14.47
CA GLY A 432 9.76 37.87 13.43
C GLY A 432 8.97 37.95 12.10
N GLY A 433 8.09 38.94 12.00
CA GLY A 433 7.92 39.78 10.80
C GLY A 433 7.30 39.18 9.51
N GLY A 434 7.21 37.87 9.36
CA GLY A 434 6.56 37.21 8.21
C GLY A 434 5.07 36.94 8.44
N VAL A 435 4.33 36.71 7.34
CA VAL A 435 2.98 36.11 7.37
C VAL A 435 3.04 34.83 8.21
N ARG A 436 2.07 34.65 9.13
CA ARG A 436 2.13 33.56 10.10
C ARG A 436 2.01 32.23 9.36
N ASP A 437 2.85 31.24 9.68
CA ASP A 437 2.74 29.90 9.08
C ASP A 437 1.39 29.22 9.39
N ALA A 438 0.64 29.69 10.39
CA ALA A 438 -0.73 29.29 10.66
C ALA A 438 -1.74 29.71 9.56
N ASP A 439 -1.40 30.70 8.72
CA ASP A 439 -2.24 31.18 7.61
C ASP A 439 -1.95 30.42 6.30
N ARG A 440 -1.19 29.31 6.35
CA ARG A 440 -0.86 28.47 5.20
C ARG A 440 -1.50 27.09 5.32
N LEU A 441 -2.05 26.58 4.22
CA LEU A 441 -2.40 25.17 4.09
C LEU A 441 -1.31 24.44 3.31
N HIS A 442 -1.09 23.19 3.68
CA HIS A 442 -0.16 22.28 3.01
C HIS A 442 -0.94 21.05 2.59
N ILE A 443 -0.85 20.68 1.31
CA ILE A 443 -1.64 19.62 0.69
C ILE A 443 -0.68 18.66 -0.03
N ALA A 444 -0.68 17.39 0.35
CA ALA A 444 -0.03 16.33 -0.40
C ALA A 444 -1.00 15.77 -1.44
N VAL A 445 -0.54 15.57 -2.67
CA VAL A 445 -1.32 15.03 -3.80
C VAL A 445 -0.56 13.86 -4.42
N THR A 446 -1.27 12.78 -4.70
CA THR A 446 -0.78 11.61 -5.46
C THR A 446 -1.42 11.59 -6.84
N PHE A 447 -0.64 11.21 -7.85
CA PHE A 447 -1.08 11.12 -9.25
C PHE A 447 -0.94 9.71 -9.81
N ASN A 448 -1.75 9.36 -10.82
CA ASN A 448 -1.73 8.04 -11.48
C ASN A 448 -0.42 7.74 -12.27
N ASN A 449 0.42 8.74 -12.49
CA ASN A 449 1.73 8.61 -13.14
C ASN A 449 2.86 8.46 -12.11
N ASN A 450 2.63 7.77 -10.99
CA ASN A 450 3.68 7.44 -10.02
C ASN A 450 4.35 8.67 -9.36
N ASN A 451 3.69 9.84 -9.43
CA ASN A 451 4.21 11.11 -8.90
C ASN A 451 3.50 11.50 -7.60
N VAL A 452 4.26 12.12 -6.70
CA VAL A 452 3.77 12.71 -5.44
C VAL A 452 4.25 14.15 -5.38
N CYS A 453 3.32 15.09 -5.16
CA CYS A 453 3.63 16.50 -5.06
C CYS A 453 3.08 17.08 -3.77
N THR A 454 3.88 17.93 -3.11
CA THR A 454 3.44 18.73 -1.97
C THR A 454 3.21 20.16 -2.42
N TYR A 455 2.00 20.66 -2.22
CA TYR A 455 1.60 22.01 -2.55
C TYR A 455 1.39 22.84 -1.30
N THR A 456 1.61 24.15 -1.44
CA THR A 456 1.34 25.13 -0.40
C THR A 456 0.41 26.22 -0.93
N THR A 457 -0.57 26.62 -0.13
CA THR A 457 -1.46 27.75 -0.40
C THR A 457 -1.51 28.67 0.81
N ALA A 458 -1.59 29.98 0.58
CA ALA A 458 -1.86 30.95 1.62
C ALA A 458 -3.36 31.23 1.69
N LEU A 459 -3.88 31.42 2.90
CA LEU A 459 -5.20 31.99 3.14
C LEU A 459 -5.08 33.51 3.25
N ALA A 460 -5.77 34.22 2.35
CA ALA A 460 -5.99 35.64 2.47
C ALA A 460 -7.38 35.91 3.05
N THR A 461 -7.46 36.75 4.09
CA THR A 461 -8.72 37.28 4.61
C THR A 461 -9.06 38.58 3.90
N THR A 462 -10.16 38.61 3.14
CA THR A 462 -10.74 39.84 2.59
C THR A 462 -11.97 40.21 3.41
N GLU A 463 -12.01 41.42 3.97
CA GLU A 463 -13.20 41.91 4.68
C GLU A 463 -14.09 42.72 3.73
N LEU A 464 -15.13 42.10 3.17
CA LEU A 464 -16.19 42.83 2.48
C LEU A 464 -17.44 42.95 3.36
N ALA A 465 -17.91 44.18 3.56
CA ALA A 465 -19.18 44.49 4.23
C ALA A 465 -19.37 43.79 5.61
N GLY A 466 -18.32 43.73 6.43
CA GLY A 466 -18.36 43.15 7.77
C GLY A 466 -18.46 41.62 7.81
N ALA A 467 -18.15 40.93 6.70
CA ALA A 467 -17.88 39.50 6.67
C ALA A 467 -16.43 39.27 6.24
N ALA A 468 -15.66 38.54 7.04
CA ALA A 468 -14.36 38.04 6.62
C ALA A 468 -14.58 36.90 5.61
N THR A 469 -14.46 37.19 4.32
CA THR A 469 -14.42 36.21 3.25
C THR A 469 -12.99 35.74 3.04
N TRP A 470 -12.78 34.44 3.20
CA TRP A 470 -11.46 33.84 3.06
C TRP A 470 -11.27 33.37 1.61
N THR A 471 -10.15 33.74 1.01
CA THR A 471 -9.79 33.39 -0.36
C THR A 471 -8.41 32.73 -0.36
N LEU A 472 -8.24 31.65 -1.11
CA LEU A 472 -6.96 30.96 -1.24
C LEU A 472 -6.16 31.54 -2.42
N GLU A 473 -4.85 31.73 -2.23
CA GLU A 473 -3.90 31.92 -3.34
C GLU A 473 -3.78 30.66 -4.21
N ASP A 474 -3.12 30.79 -5.36
CA ASP A 474 -2.82 29.67 -6.26
C ASP A 474 -1.89 28.63 -5.61
N LEU A 475 -2.03 27.36 -6.00
CA LEU A 475 -1.17 26.26 -5.53
C LEU A 475 0.27 26.49 -5.98
N LYS A 476 1.18 26.72 -5.03
CA LYS A 476 2.62 26.74 -5.28
C LYS A 476 3.19 25.34 -4.97
N PRO A 477 3.73 24.59 -5.96
CA PRO A 477 4.42 23.33 -5.68
C PRO A 477 5.67 23.61 -4.84
N ARG A 478 5.94 22.73 -3.88
CA ARG A 478 7.07 22.86 -2.94
C ARG A 478 8.12 21.77 -3.19
N HIS A 479 7.69 20.51 -3.23
CA HIS A 479 8.51 19.38 -3.62
C HIS A 479 7.71 18.45 -4.54
N THR A 480 8.34 18.05 -5.63
CA THR A 480 7.83 17.12 -6.66
C THR A 480 8.75 15.90 -6.64
N MET A 481 8.21 14.72 -6.36
CA MET A 481 9.01 13.53 -5.99
C MET A 481 9.39 12.66 -7.20
N GLU A 482 9.89 13.27 -8.27
CA GLU A 482 10.04 12.62 -9.58
C GLU A 482 11.32 11.79 -9.74
N GLN A 483 12.34 12.03 -8.91
CA GLN A 483 13.67 11.44 -9.06
C GLN A 483 13.74 9.93 -8.73
N GLN A 484 12.68 9.34 -8.14
CA GLN A 484 12.69 7.96 -7.63
C GLN A 484 11.83 6.96 -8.41
N GLY A 485 11.20 7.35 -9.53
CA GLY A 485 10.31 6.44 -10.27
C GLY A 485 9.96 6.87 -11.68
N HIS A 486 9.62 5.91 -12.54
CA HIS A 486 9.14 6.16 -13.90
C HIS A 486 7.68 6.63 -13.90
N GLN A 487 7.35 7.60 -14.74
CA GLN A 487 5.98 8.15 -14.84
C GLN A 487 5.09 7.28 -15.73
N SER A 488 5.62 6.84 -16.87
CA SER A 488 5.05 5.83 -17.76
C SER A 488 5.38 4.40 -17.30
N ASP A 489 4.96 3.40 -18.07
CA ASP A 489 5.47 2.04 -17.92
C ASP A 489 6.91 1.91 -18.43
N ILE A 490 7.64 0.94 -17.85
CA ILE A 490 9.05 0.69 -18.17
C ILE A 490 9.08 -0.27 -19.35
N ARG A 491 9.65 0.16 -20.48
CA ARG A 491 9.63 -0.56 -21.75
C ARG A 491 10.83 -1.47 -21.95
N GLN A 492 12.00 -1.04 -21.46
CA GLN A 492 13.24 -1.78 -21.65
C GLN A 492 14.19 -1.58 -20.47
N LEU A 493 14.86 -2.66 -20.07
CA LEU A 493 15.99 -2.67 -19.15
C LEU A 493 17.27 -3.10 -19.90
N THR A 494 18.42 -2.72 -19.36
CA THR A 494 19.72 -3.18 -19.85
C THR A 494 20.77 -2.98 -18.74
N PHE A 495 21.54 -4.02 -18.43
CA PHE A 495 22.73 -3.87 -17.61
C PHE A 495 23.90 -3.34 -18.44
N VAL A 496 24.73 -2.53 -17.81
CA VAL A 496 25.96 -1.95 -18.38
C VAL A 496 27.16 -2.79 -17.93
N GLU A 497 28.26 -2.72 -18.69
CA GLU A 497 29.52 -3.49 -18.60
C GLU A 497 30.08 -3.78 -17.18
N ASP A 498 29.74 -2.99 -16.16
CA ASP A 498 30.20 -3.15 -14.77
C ASP A 498 29.26 -3.96 -13.84
N ASP A 499 28.18 -4.59 -14.36
CA ASP A 499 27.14 -5.39 -13.66
C ASP A 499 26.41 -4.71 -12.47
N THR A 500 26.84 -3.51 -12.10
CA THR A 500 26.35 -2.70 -10.96
C THR A 500 25.48 -1.54 -11.41
N THR A 501 25.52 -1.17 -12.69
CA THR A 501 24.70 -0.09 -13.26
C THR A 501 23.64 -0.66 -14.19
N LEU A 502 22.39 -0.30 -13.90
CA LEU A 502 21.20 -0.72 -14.62
C LEU A 502 20.56 0.50 -15.28
N LEU A 503 20.40 0.46 -16.60
CA LEU A 503 19.65 1.46 -17.35
C LEU A 503 18.21 1.02 -17.55
N SER A 504 17.29 1.98 -17.48
CA SER A 504 15.85 1.75 -17.59
C SER A 504 15.19 2.82 -18.45
N LEU A 505 14.36 2.37 -19.40
CA LEU A 505 13.65 3.22 -20.34
C LEU A 505 12.16 3.29 -19.99
N GLY A 506 11.66 4.48 -19.69
CA GLY A 506 10.26 4.84 -19.81
C GLY A 506 10.05 5.77 -21.00
N ALA A 507 8.81 5.91 -21.47
CA ALA A 507 8.46 6.77 -22.60
C ALA A 507 8.83 8.25 -22.40
N GLU A 508 8.88 8.71 -21.15
CA GLU A 508 9.19 10.11 -20.78
C GLU A 508 10.63 10.31 -20.27
N LYS A 509 11.38 9.24 -19.96
CA LYS A 509 12.76 9.37 -19.46
C LYS A 509 13.57 8.08 -19.49
N VAL A 510 14.88 8.26 -19.65
CA VAL A 510 15.89 7.26 -19.29
C VAL A 510 16.30 7.51 -17.84
N MET A 511 16.46 6.44 -17.04
CA MET A 511 17.05 6.53 -15.70
C MET A 511 18.13 5.47 -15.50
N MET A 512 19.23 5.88 -14.89
CA MET A 512 20.31 5.02 -14.42
C MET A 512 20.15 4.72 -12.94
N TRP A 513 20.33 3.45 -12.60
CA TRP A 513 20.30 2.94 -11.24
C TRP A 513 21.63 2.29 -10.90
N ASN A 514 22.12 2.54 -9.68
CA ASN A 514 23.18 1.74 -9.08
C ASN A 514 22.53 0.63 -8.22
N VAL A 515 22.87 -0.62 -8.55
CA VAL A 515 22.49 -1.85 -7.86
C VAL A 515 23.59 -2.20 -6.88
N SER A 516 23.52 -1.60 -5.68
CA SER A 516 24.44 -1.95 -4.60
C SER A 516 24.02 -3.28 -3.97
N LEU A 517 24.88 -4.29 -4.04
CA LEU A 517 24.69 -5.58 -3.38
C LEU A 517 25.58 -5.61 -2.14
N LYS A 518 24.98 -5.79 -0.95
CA LYS A 518 25.77 -6.10 0.24
C LYS A 518 26.14 -7.59 0.19
N PRO A 519 27.43 -7.96 0.07
CA PRO A 519 27.82 -9.36 0.17
C PRO A 519 27.48 -9.86 1.59
N GLN A 520 27.04 -11.11 1.68
CA GLN A 520 26.43 -11.65 2.91
C GLN A 520 27.44 -12.10 3.98
N TYR A 521 28.73 -11.86 3.73
CA TYR A 521 29.84 -12.19 4.63
C TYR A 521 30.91 -11.09 4.55
N ASP A 522 30.97 -10.24 5.57
CA ASP A 522 32.19 -9.63 6.12
C ASP A 522 31.84 -8.72 7.31
N ASP A 523 31.34 -9.31 8.40
CA ASP A 523 31.59 -8.77 9.74
C ASP A 523 31.49 -9.86 10.83
N VAL A 524 32.50 -10.74 10.86
CA VAL A 524 32.88 -11.47 12.08
C VAL A 524 34.24 -10.93 12.53
N GLY A 525 34.32 -9.60 12.66
CA GLY A 525 35.35 -8.95 13.44
C GLY A 525 35.19 -9.33 14.92
N ALA A 526 36.22 -9.94 15.50
CA ALA A 526 36.13 -10.48 16.85
C ALA A 526 36.11 -9.38 17.93
N GLU A 527 34.93 -9.09 18.51
CA GLU A 527 34.79 -8.58 19.88
C GLU A 527 33.31 -8.70 20.37
N GLY A 528 33.08 -9.25 21.57
CA GLY A 528 31.76 -9.20 22.24
C GLY A 528 30.82 -10.42 22.08
N ALA A 529 31.20 -11.58 22.62
CA ALA A 529 30.34 -12.77 22.63
C ALA A 529 29.20 -12.70 23.66
N HIS A 530 28.12 -11.94 23.37
CA HIS A 530 26.90 -11.95 24.19
C HIS A 530 25.54 -11.96 23.44
N ASP A 531 25.47 -11.51 22.19
CA ASP A 531 24.17 -11.28 21.51
C ASP A 531 23.71 -12.42 20.58
N PHE A 532 24.05 -13.67 20.91
CA PHE A 532 23.66 -14.85 20.11
C PHE A 532 22.24 -15.38 20.40
N TYR A 533 21.57 -14.90 21.46
CA TYR A 533 20.28 -15.47 21.91
C TYR A 533 19.02 -14.70 21.48
N ASP A 534 19.08 -13.37 21.28
CA ASP A 534 17.90 -12.56 20.93
C ASP A 534 17.56 -12.61 19.42
N ALA A 535 18.48 -13.05 18.56
CA ALA A 535 18.27 -13.16 17.12
C ALA A 535 17.29 -14.29 16.71
N LYS A 536 16.85 -15.14 17.64
CA LYS A 536 15.96 -16.27 17.34
C LYS A 536 14.47 -15.93 17.29
N GLU A 537 14.08 -14.77 17.83
CA GLU A 537 12.70 -14.27 17.76
C GLU A 537 12.48 -13.28 16.60
N ALA A 538 13.51 -13.03 15.79
CA ALA A 538 13.47 -12.13 14.63
C ALA A 538 13.67 -12.90 13.31
N ASN A 539 12.59 -13.48 12.79
CA ASN A 539 12.38 -13.82 11.36
C ASN A 539 13.56 -14.46 10.60
N ILE A 540 14.04 -15.64 11.03
CA ILE A 540 14.87 -16.49 10.15
C ILE A 540 13.98 -17.36 9.27
N HIS A 541 13.32 -16.73 8.29
CA HIS A 541 12.86 -17.36 7.05
C HIS A 541 12.84 -16.28 5.96
N HIS A 542 13.52 -16.57 4.84
CA HIS A 542 13.96 -15.62 3.81
C HIS A 542 15.09 -14.70 4.28
N ALA A 543 16.30 -15.10 3.91
CA ALA A 543 17.48 -14.25 3.96
C ALA A 543 17.41 -13.22 2.82
N ASP A 544 16.59 -12.18 3.00
CA ASP A 544 16.48 -11.08 2.05
C ASP A 544 17.84 -10.42 1.88
N ALA A 545 18.40 -10.54 0.68
CA ALA A 545 19.66 -9.90 0.33
C ALA A 545 19.45 -8.38 0.27
N THR A 546 19.83 -7.69 1.35
CA THR A 546 19.62 -6.24 1.56
C THR A 546 20.55 -5.37 0.70
N GLY A 547 20.47 -5.53 -0.62
CA GLY A 547 20.94 -4.55 -1.57
C GLY A 547 20.08 -3.28 -1.58
N THR A 548 20.59 -2.20 -2.16
CA THR A 548 19.79 -0.99 -2.40
C THR A 548 19.88 -0.53 -3.85
N LEU A 549 18.73 -0.24 -4.45
CA LEU A 549 18.60 0.29 -5.81
C LEU A 549 18.48 1.81 -5.73
N THR A 550 19.51 2.54 -6.15
CA THR A 550 19.57 4.01 -6.04
C THR A 550 19.62 4.67 -7.40
N CYS A 551 18.77 5.66 -7.65
CA CYS A 551 18.79 6.44 -8.89
C CYS A 551 20.00 7.37 -8.87
N THR A 552 20.90 7.24 -9.85
CA THR A 552 22.13 8.05 -9.97
C THR A 552 22.00 9.18 -10.99
N GLY A 553 21.23 8.97 -12.04
CA GLY A 553 21.05 9.93 -13.14
C GLY A 553 19.74 9.69 -13.90
N HIS A 554 19.22 10.75 -14.51
CA HIS A 554 18.00 10.69 -15.32
C HIS A 554 18.07 11.70 -16.46
N VAL A 555 17.42 11.39 -17.59
CA VAL A 555 17.31 12.26 -18.76
C VAL A 555 15.86 12.22 -19.25
N ALA A 556 15.19 13.37 -19.26
CA ALA A 556 13.79 13.51 -19.66
C ALA A 556 13.66 13.70 -21.18
N MET A 557 12.91 12.82 -21.83
CA MET A 557 12.76 12.68 -23.29
C MET A 557 11.28 12.68 -23.66
N ASP A 558 10.95 12.92 -24.94
CA ASP A 558 9.57 12.83 -25.43
C ASP A 558 9.36 11.55 -26.26
N ALA A 559 8.39 10.74 -25.88
CA ALA A 559 7.98 9.49 -26.55
C ALA A 559 9.11 8.52 -26.97
N ALA A 560 9.98 8.16 -26.02
CA ALA A 560 11.02 7.14 -26.24
C ALA A 560 10.46 5.71 -26.32
N VAL A 561 10.95 4.91 -27.26
CA VAL A 561 10.42 3.56 -27.56
C VAL A 561 11.40 2.44 -27.22
N THR A 562 12.66 2.55 -27.67
CA THR A 562 13.72 1.56 -27.41
C THR A 562 15.06 2.22 -27.10
N MET A 563 15.97 1.47 -26.50
CA MET A 563 17.29 1.89 -26.05
C MET A 563 18.31 0.77 -26.28
N ALA A 564 19.55 1.12 -26.55
CA ALA A 564 20.68 0.24 -26.29
C ALA A 564 21.77 1.01 -25.53
N ALA A 565 22.33 0.40 -24.48
CA ALA A 565 23.56 0.91 -23.89
C ALA A 565 24.72 0.58 -24.82
N ILE A 566 25.59 1.55 -25.07
CA ILE A 566 26.85 1.37 -25.81
C ILE A 566 28.01 1.23 -24.82
N SER A 567 28.01 2.05 -23.78
CA SER A 567 28.94 2.02 -22.65
C SER A 567 28.27 2.62 -21.40
N ALA A 568 28.98 2.66 -20.27
CA ALA A 568 28.47 3.26 -19.04
C ALA A 568 28.10 4.75 -19.14
N SER A 569 28.71 5.51 -20.05
CA SER A 569 28.45 6.94 -20.25
C SER A 569 27.67 7.25 -21.53
N LEU A 570 27.29 6.24 -22.32
CA LEU A 570 26.65 6.44 -23.62
C LEU A 570 25.55 5.41 -23.87
N CYS A 571 24.30 5.87 -23.96
CA CYS A 571 23.21 5.07 -24.52
C CYS A 571 22.65 5.72 -25.78
N CYS A 572 22.17 4.90 -26.71
CA CYS A 572 21.33 5.35 -27.82
C CYS A 572 19.85 5.07 -27.51
N VAL A 573 18.98 5.98 -27.92
CA VAL A 573 17.53 5.93 -27.69
C VAL A 573 16.81 6.20 -29.01
N GLY A 574 15.87 5.33 -29.39
CA GLY A 574 14.99 5.53 -30.54
C GLY A 574 13.64 6.10 -30.11
N LEU A 575 13.20 7.17 -30.78
CA LEU A 575 11.92 7.85 -30.50
C LEU A 575 10.78 7.39 -31.43
N GLN A 576 9.55 7.69 -31.03
CA GLN A 576 8.34 7.37 -31.80
C GLN A 576 8.17 8.22 -33.08
N ASP A 577 8.87 9.35 -33.18
CA ASP A 577 8.89 10.19 -34.40
C ASP A 577 9.80 9.64 -35.51
N GLY A 578 10.71 8.72 -35.18
CA GLY A 578 11.71 8.15 -36.10
C GLY A 578 13.12 8.72 -35.92
N SER A 579 13.34 9.64 -34.97
CA SER A 579 14.65 10.16 -34.61
C SER A 579 15.45 9.23 -33.69
N ILE A 580 16.77 9.39 -33.69
CA ILE A 580 17.71 8.66 -32.84
C ILE A 580 18.53 9.64 -32.01
N LEU A 581 18.60 9.41 -30.71
CA LEU A 581 19.35 10.21 -29.74
C LEU A 581 20.55 9.44 -29.21
N LEU A 582 21.67 10.14 -29.00
CA LEU A 582 22.74 9.70 -28.11
C LEU A 582 22.70 10.52 -26.83
N VAL A 583 22.70 9.83 -25.70
CA VAL A 583 22.44 10.38 -24.38
C VAL A 583 23.53 9.94 -23.41
N ASP A 584 24.02 10.87 -22.59
CA ASP A 584 24.79 10.57 -21.38
C ASP A 584 23.84 10.66 -20.16
N PRO A 585 23.41 9.51 -19.62
CA PRO A 585 22.52 9.48 -18.45
C PRO A 585 23.18 9.92 -17.14
N LEU A 586 24.52 9.93 -17.04
CA LEU A 586 25.26 10.41 -15.86
C LEU A 586 25.38 11.94 -15.89
N ALA A 587 25.70 12.51 -17.05
CA ALA A 587 25.75 13.96 -17.26
C ALA A 587 24.36 14.61 -17.37
N SER A 588 23.28 13.82 -17.42
CA SER A 588 21.91 14.27 -17.64
C SER A 588 21.75 15.06 -18.96
N ASN A 589 22.48 14.68 -20.02
CA ASN A 589 22.59 15.47 -21.24
C ASN A 589 22.36 14.63 -22.52
N VAL A 590 21.74 15.25 -23.53
CA VAL A 590 21.71 14.71 -24.90
C VAL A 590 22.97 15.16 -25.60
N ILE A 591 23.80 14.20 -26.02
CA ILE A 591 25.04 14.50 -26.76
C ILE A 591 24.71 14.83 -28.21
N PHE A 592 23.78 14.09 -28.82
CA PHE A 592 23.50 14.17 -30.24
C PHE A 592 22.08 13.73 -30.58
N THR A 593 21.53 14.30 -31.65
CA THR A 593 20.17 14.05 -32.16
C THR A 593 20.24 13.97 -33.68
N GLU A 594 19.90 12.82 -34.26
CA GLU A 594 19.62 12.69 -35.68
C GLU A 594 18.09 12.73 -35.89
N PRO A 595 17.53 13.83 -36.41
CA PRO A 595 16.10 13.93 -36.69
C PRO A 595 15.72 13.11 -37.94
N GLU A 596 14.52 12.54 -37.93
CA GLU A 596 13.87 11.92 -39.10
C GLU A 596 14.68 10.80 -39.81
N VAL A 597 15.49 10.03 -39.08
CA VAL A 597 16.25 8.86 -39.61
C VAL A 597 15.31 7.83 -40.26
N HIS A 598 14.21 7.53 -39.59
CA HIS A 598 13.20 6.58 -40.07
C HIS A 598 11.88 7.29 -40.35
N VAL A 599 11.17 6.87 -41.40
CA VAL A 599 9.84 7.40 -41.73
C VAL A 599 8.79 6.77 -40.81
N GLY A 600 8.68 7.35 -39.61
CA GLY A 600 7.90 6.83 -38.49
C GLY A 600 8.76 6.11 -37.45
N GLY A 601 8.15 5.82 -36.29
CA GLY A 601 8.87 5.44 -35.07
C GLY A 601 9.87 4.29 -35.21
N VAL A 602 11.00 4.46 -34.52
CA VAL A 602 12.03 3.44 -34.36
C VAL A 602 11.44 2.27 -33.57
N ARG A 603 11.50 1.06 -34.14
CA ARG A 603 10.95 -0.17 -33.55
C ARG A 603 11.92 -0.84 -32.60
N HIS A 604 13.20 -0.90 -32.98
CA HIS A 604 14.23 -1.52 -32.15
C HIS A 604 15.61 -0.94 -32.41
N VAL A 605 16.46 -0.95 -31.39
CA VAL A 605 17.88 -0.58 -31.47
C VAL A 605 18.71 -1.61 -30.70
N VAL A 606 19.85 -2.03 -31.24
CA VAL A 606 20.73 -3.03 -30.62
C VAL A 606 22.19 -2.59 -30.72
N ARG A 607 22.95 -2.69 -29.61
CA ARG A 607 24.41 -2.49 -29.59
C ARG A 607 25.10 -3.64 -30.32
N ARG A 608 26.09 -3.33 -31.17
CA ARG A 608 26.98 -4.37 -31.73
C ARG A 608 27.90 -4.92 -30.63
N PRO A 609 28.12 -6.25 -30.54
CA PRO A 609 28.98 -6.84 -29.51
C PRO A 609 30.39 -6.24 -29.44
N ASP A 610 30.91 -5.75 -30.57
CA ASP A 610 32.23 -5.14 -30.75
C ASP A 610 32.38 -3.69 -30.22
N ASN A 611 31.34 -3.12 -29.61
CA ASN A 611 31.29 -1.71 -29.17
C ASN A 611 31.53 -0.67 -30.29
N SER A 612 31.57 -1.07 -31.56
CA SER A 612 31.88 -0.15 -32.67
C SER A 612 30.68 0.73 -33.07
N GLY A 613 29.50 0.47 -32.53
CA GLY A 613 28.25 1.14 -32.90
C GLY A 613 27.00 0.35 -32.54
N PHE A 614 25.92 0.63 -33.24
CA PHE A 614 24.61 0.02 -33.02
C PHE A 614 23.85 -0.16 -34.34
N MET A 615 22.74 -0.87 -34.31
CA MET A 615 21.86 -1.08 -35.45
C MET A 615 20.47 -0.59 -35.09
N SER A 616 19.85 0.21 -35.95
CA SER A 616 18.49 0.73 -35.79
C SER A 616 17.54 0.14 -36.82
N VAL A 617 16.28 -0.02 -36.43
CA VAL A 617 15.24 -0.63 -37.24
C VAL A 617 13.95 0.18 -37.10
N GLY A 618 13.41 0.65 -38.23
CA GLY A 618 12.23 1.51 -38.29
C GLY A 618 10.96 0.84 -38.80
N ALA A 619 9.83 1.50 -38.59
CA ALA A 619 8.53 1.10 -39.16
C ALA A 619 8.48 1.23 -40.70
N ASP A 620 9.43 1.97 -41.28
CA ASP A 620 9.62 2.21 -42.72
C ASP A 620 10.25 1.04 -43.49
N ARG A 621 10.44 -0.11 -42.83
CA ARG A 621 11.10 -1.32 -43.35
C ARG A 621 12.60 -1.15 -43.57
N ARG A 622 13.24 -0.11 -43.02
CA ARG A 622 14.69 0.08 -43.11
C ARG A 622 15.41 -0.44 -41.88
N LEU A 623 16.50 -1.15 -42.11
CA LEU A 623 17.50 -1.51 -41.13
C LEU A 623 18.78 -0.74 -41.46
N ILE A 624 19.31 0.00 -40.48
CA ILE A 624 20.48 0.87 -40.63
C ILE A 624 21.56 0.46 -39.64
N VAL A 625 22.80 0.34 -40.12
CA VAL A 625 23.97 0.03 -39.30
C VAL A 625 24.75 1.31 -39.03
N TRP A 626 24.90 1.67 -37.77
CA TRP A 626 25.62 2.85 -37.30
C TRP A 626 27.00 2.47 -36.78
N THR A 627 28.01 3.27 -37.11
CA THR A 627 29.36 3.18 -36.57
C THR A 627 29.67 4.46 -35.81
N LEU A 628 30.19 4.33 -34.59
CA LEU A 628 30.64 5.44 -33.76
C LEU A 628 32.09 5.77 -34.12
N ALA A 629 32.33 6.97 -34.64
CA ALA A 629 33.65 7.46 -34.96
C ALA A 629 34.05 8.61 -34.03
N LEU A 630 35.18 8.44 -33.32
CA LEU A 630 35.87 9.55 -32.67
C LEU A 630 36.75 10.25 -33.70
N LEU A 631 36.31 11.42 -34.18
CA LEU A 631 36.99 12.13 -35.25
C LEU A 631 38.27 12.79 -34.71
N LYS A 632 39.43 12.21 -35.03
CA LYS A 632 40.70 12.95 -35.08
C LYS A 632 40.74 13.71 -36.39
N ASP A 633 40.98 15.02 -36.34
CA ASP A 633 40.92 15.93 -37.50
C ASP A 633 41.55 15.36 -38.77
N ALA A 634 40.71 14.96 -39.72
CA ALA A 634 41.12 14.47 -41.04
C ALA A 634 41.45 15.66 -41.95
N GLY A 635 42.57 16.30 -41.67
CA GLY A 635 42.97 17.59 -42.25
C GLY A 635 44.31 17.62 -43.01
N ASP A 636 44.90 16.49 -43.39
CA ASP A 636 46.02 16.50 -44.36
C ASP A 636 46.11 15.25 -45.23
N ALA A 637 45.72 15.40 -46.49
CA ALA A 637 45.93 14.41 -47.53
C ALA A 637 46.48 15.02 -48.84
N THR A 638 47.25 16.12 -48.79
CA THR A 638 48.01 16.61 -49.98
C THR A 638 49.23 17.50 -49.66
N ARG A 639 50.28 16.99 -48.98
CA ARG A 639 51.69 17.38 -49.34
C ARG A 639 52.78 16.43 -48.85
N LYS A 640 53.91 16.46 -49.57
CA LYS A 640 55.08 15.58 -49.39
C LYS A 640 56.01 16.05 -48.26
N LYS A 641 56.55 15.07 -47.51
CA LYS A 641 57.88 15.06 -46.85
C LYS A 641 58.43 16.39 -46.30
N LYS A 642 58.43 16.54 -44.96
CA LYS A 642 59.69 16.73 -44.17
C LYS A 642 59.49 16.72 -42.65
N GLN A 643 60.53 16.21 -41.97
CA GLN A 643 60.94 16.43 -40.58
C GLN A 643 59.98 16.08 -39.41
N VAL A 644 60.37 14.95 -38.78
CA VAL A 644 60.46 14.74 -37.33
C VAL A 644 60.47 16.03 -36.48
N ASN A 645 59.53 16.13 -35.53
CA ASN A 645 59.85 16.35 -34.12
C ASN A 645 58.67 15.93 -33.21
N ASN A 646 59.01 15.50 -32.00
CA ASN A 646 58.03 15.24 -30.93
C ASN A 646 57.32 16.53 -30.52
N ASP A 647 56.03 16.43 -30.20
CA ASP A 647 55.51 16.89 -28.90
C ASP A 647 54.12 16.30 -28.65
N ASN A 648 54.01 15.41 -27.66
CA ASN A 648 52.75 14.80 -27.25
C ASN A 648 51.93 15.80 -26.41
N LYS A 649 50.91 16.40 -27.01
CA LYS A 649 49.74 16.93 -26.29
C LYS A 649 48.47 16.26 -26.82
N VAL A 650 47.96 15.30 -26.04
CA VAL A 650 46.65 14.69 -26.28
C VAL A 650 45.58 15.69 -25.81
N ASN A 651 45.02 16.44 -26.75
CA ASN A 651 43.82 17.24 -26.49
C ASN A 651 42.59 16.31 -26.54
N SER A 652 42.02 16.00 -25.38
CA SER A 652 40.99 14.96 -25.20
C SER A 652 39.55 15.47 -25.33
N ASN A 653 39.27 16.35 -26.30
CA ASN A 653 37.92 16.88 -26.57
C ASN A 653 37.50 16.61 -28.04
N ALA A 654 37.62 15.36 -28.50
CA ALA A 654 37.02 14.93 -29.76
C ALA A 654 35.57 14.48 -29.49
N ALA A 655 34.59 15.17 -30.07
CA ALA A 655 33.20 14.76 -29.96
C ALA A 655 32.95 13.48 -30.79
N PRO A 656 32.17 12.50 -30.28
CA PRO A 656 31.76 11.35 -31.08
C PRO A 656 30.81 11.80 -32.19
N GLN A 657 31.04 11.32 -33.41
CA GLN A 657 30.10 11.45 -34.53
C GLN A 657 29.52 10.08 -34.90
N LEU A 658 28.25 10.07 -35.29
CA LEU A 658 27.60 8.91 -35.88
C LEU A 658 27.85 8.89 -37.38
N LEU A 659 28.30 7.74 -37.87
CA LEU A 659 28.41 7.47 -39.31
C LEU A 659 27.43 6.36 -39.67
N GLN A 660 26.50 6.67 -40.58
CA GLN A 660 25.67 5.66 -41.24
C GLN A 660 26.58 4.80 -42.14
N SER A 661 26.72 3.51 -41.82
CA SER A 661 27.65 2.61 -42.50
C SER A 661 26.99 1.73 -43.56
N MET A 662 25.77 1.24 -43.31
CA MET A 662 24.97 0.46 -44.26
C MET A 662 23.46 0.70 -44.03
N GLU A 663 22.67 0.52 -45.09
CA GLU A 663 21.21 0.60 -45.08
C GLU A 663 20.61 -0.54 -45.92
N ILE A 664 19.52 -1.13 -45.44
CA ILE A 664 18.88 -2.32 -46.03
C ILE A 664 17.37 -2.18 -45.96
N GLU A 665 16.68 -2.38 -47.09
CA GLU A 665 15.21 -2.47 -47.13
C GLU A 665 14.77 -3.92 -46.91
N LEU A 666 13.88 -4.12 -45.94
CA LEU A 666 13.27 -5.40 -45.58
C LEU A 666 11.96 -5.63 -46.35
N THR A 667 11.59 -6.90 -46.49
CA THR A 667 10.37 -7.28 -47.23
C THR A 667 9.08 -6.76 -46.60
N GLU A 668 9.09 -6.51 -45.29
CA GLU A 668 7.91 -6.09 -44.51
C GLU A 668 8.36 -5.30 -43.27
N ALA A 669 7.39 -4.75 -42.52
CA ALA A 669 7.65 -4.03 -41.28
C ALA A 669 8.27 -4.96 -40.22
N PRO A 670 9.47 -4.65 -39.72
CA PRO A 670 10.09 -5.38 -38.61
C PRO A 670 9.50 -4.95 -37.26
N LEU A 671 9.53 -5.86 -36.30
CA LEU A 671 9.07 -5.64 -34.92
C LEU A 671 10.23 -5.53 -33.94
N PHE A 672 11.24 -6.41 -34.07
CA PHE A 672 12.43 -6.41 -33.23
C PHE A 672 13.69 -6.74 -34.04
N LEU A 673 14.84 -6.44 -33.43
CA LEU A 673 16.17 -6.79 -33.91
C LEU A 673 16.91 -7.49 -32.77
N SER A 674 17.72 -8.50 -33.06
CA SER A 674 18.62 -9.12 -32.10
C SER A 674 19.94 -9.49 -32.78
N LEU A 675 21.06 -9.40 -32.06
CA LEU A 675 22.41 -9.72 -32.53
C LEU A 675 22.93 -10.91 -31.74
N SER A 676 23.64 -11.84 -32.39
CA SER A 676 24.32 -12.92 -31.68
C SER A 676 25.54 -12.38 -30.92
N PRO A 677 25.85 -12.90 -29.70
CA PRO A 677 27.00 -12.44 -28.92
C PRO A 677 28.35 -12.59 -29.64
N ASP A 678 28.48 -13.58 -30.52
CA ASP A 678 29.65 -13.82 -31.38
C ASP A 678 29.72 -12.91 -32.62
N ASN A 679 28.75 -12.00 -32.79
CA ASN A 679 28.59 -11.09 -33.93
C ASN A 679 28.56 -11.81 -35.31
N ARG A 680 28.13 -13.08 -35.38
CA ARG A 680 27.95 -13.78 -36.66
C ARG A 680 26.59 -13.55 -37.29
N PHE A 681 25.54 -13.44 -36.48
CA PHE A 681 24.15 -13.45 -36.94
C PHE A 681 23.35 -12.25 -36.41
N VAL A 682 22.41 -11.82 -37.24
CA VAL A 682 21.40 -10.80 -36.93
C VAL A 682 20.02 -11.42 -37.15
N ALA A 683 19.20 -11.47 -36.11
CA ALA A 683 17.80 -11.88 -36.21
C ALA A 683 16.89 -10.65 -36.37
N VAL A 684 16.02 -10.69 -37.37
CA VAL A 684 14.97 -9.70 -37.61
C VAL A 684 13.61 -10.40 -37.53
N GLY A 685 12.76 -9.95 -36.60
CA GLY A 685 11.36 -10.40 -36.53
C GLY A 685 10.49 -9.56 -37.44
N LEU A 686 9.77 -10.19 -38.37
CA LEU A 686 8.85 -9.53 -39.29
C LEU A 686 7.39 -9.63 -38.82
N GLN A 687 6.56 -8.70 -39.29
CA GLN A 687 5.13 -8.66 -38.93
C GLN A 687 4.34 -9.89 -39.47
N ASN A 688 4.76 -10.52 -40.56
CA ASN A 688 4.22 -11.77 -41.13
C ASN A 688 4.56 -13.05 -40.34
N THR A 689 4.84 -12.93 -39.05
CA THR A 689 5.22 -13.99 -38.10
C THR A 689 6.56 -14.70 -38.34
N ASN A 690 7.27 -14.38 -39.42
CA ASN A 690 8.56 -15.00 -39.74
C ASN A 690 9.72 -14.30 -39.04
N ILE A 691 10.78 -15.06 -38.76
CA ILE A 691 12.05 -14.53 -38.25
C ILE A 691 13.11 -14.80 -39.31
N GLN A 692 13.80 -13.76 -39.77
CA GLN A 692 14.89 -13.88 -40.73
C GLN A 692 16.23 -13.72 -40.02
N LEU A 693 17.12 -14.68 -40.22
CA LEU A 693 18.52 -14.60 -39.79
C LEU A 693 19.37 -14.09 -40.96
N PHE A 694 20.22 -13.11 -40.70
CA PHE A 694 21.20 -12.55 -41.63
C PHE A 694 22.62 -12.77 -41.08
N PHE A 695 23.62 -12.87 -41.94
CA PHE A 695 25.03 -12.80 -41.51
C PHE A 695 25.42 -11.35 -41.18
N ALA A 696 25.95 -11.06 -40.01
CA ALA A 696 26.24 -9.67 -39.58
C ALA A 696 27.23 -8.93 -40.50
N ASP A 697 28.27 -9.64 -41.00
CA ASP A 697 29.32 -9.05 -41.85
C ASP A 697 28.83 -8.59 -43.23
N THR A 698 27.90 -9.34 -43.82
CA THR A 698 27.46 -9.12 -45.22
C THR A 698 25.99 -8.75 -45.34
N MET A 699 25.25 -8.85 -44.24
CA MET A 699 23.81 -8.71 -44.12
C MET A 699 23.01 -9.44 -45.21
N LYS A 700 23.52 -10.60 -45.66
CA LYS A 700 22.80 -11.50 -46.56
C LYS A 700 21.86 -12.40 -45.75
N PRO A 701 20.63 -12.66 -46.23
CA PRO A 701 19.72 -13.58 -45.57
C PRO A 701 20.32 -14.99 -45.59
N TYR A 702 20.26 -15.66 -44.45
CA TYR A 702 20.78 -17.00 -44.21
C TYR A 702 19.65 -18.01 -44.06
N LEU A 703 18.77 -17.80 -43.07
CA LEU A 703 17.66 -18.69 -42.75
C LEU A 703 16.38 -17.88 -42.49
N SER A 704 15.23 -18.52 -42.71
CA SER A 704 13.92 -18.00 -42.30
C SER A 704 13.21 -19.05 -41.45
N LEU A 705 12.94 -18.70 -40.19
CA LEU A 705 12.31 -19.57 -39.21
C LEU A 705 10.79 -19.41 -39.30
N PHE A 706 10.09 -20.53 -39.51
CA PHE A 706 8.64 -20.56 -39.75
C PHE A 706 7.92 -21.36 -38.66
N GLY A 707 6.84 -20.80 -38.10
CA GLY A 707 5.86 -21.62 -37.37
C GLY A 707 5.11 -20.93 -36.23
N HIS A 708 5.50 -19.71 -35.82
CA HIS A 708 4.68 -18.92 -34.91
C HIS A 708 3.32 -18.59 -35.55
N LYS A 709 2.25 -18.68 -34.75
CA LYS A 709 0.86 -18.44 -35.22
C LYS A 709 0.49 -16.96 -35.24
N LEU A 710 1.17 -16.16 -34.42
CA LEU A 710 1.03 -14.72 -34.29
C LEU A 710 2.43 -14.09 -34.32
N PRO A 711 2.57 -12.77 -34.51
CA PRO A 711 3.88 -12.17 -34.65
C PRO A 711 4.77 -12.43 -33.43
N PRO A 712 6.05 -12.79 -33.64
CA PRO A 712 7.02 -12.91 -32.56
C PRO A 712 7.29 -11.52 -31.96
N THR A 713 7.56 -11.49 -30.67
CA THR A 713 7.80 -10.28 -29.87
C THR A 713 9.29 -10.06 -29.62
N ALA A 714 10.05 -11.15 -29.42
CA ALA A 714 11.47 -11.10 -29.15
C ALA A 714 12.20 -12.37 -29.61
N VAL A 715 13.50 -12.23 -29.83
CA VAL A 715 14.46 -13.31 -30.08
C VAL A 715 15.74 -13.06 -29.28
N ALA A 716 16.28 -14.12 -28.70
CA ALA A 716 17.62 -14.15 -28.11
C ALA A 716 18.46 -15.27 -28.72
N PHE A 717 19.77 -15.05 -28.79
CA PHE A 717 20.76 -16.05 -29.15
C PHE A 717 21.47 -16.56 -27.89
N SER A 718 21.81 -17.84 -27.86
CA SER A 718 22.73 -18.40 -26.87
C SER A 718 24.13 -17.79 -27.00
N SER A 719 24.90 -17.80 -25.91
CA SER A 719 26.28 -17.28 -25.86
C SER A 719 27.24 -18.03 -26.77
N ASP A 720 26.98 -19.32 -27.02
CA ASP A 720 27.75 -20.18 -27.93
C ASP A 720 27.33 -20.06 -29.40
N GLY A 721 26.20 -19.39 -29.66
CA GLY A 721 25.61 -19.24 -30.99
C GLY A 721 24.95 -20.49 -31.57
N THR A 722 24.72 -21.58 -30.81
CA THR A 722 24.08 -22.81 -31.34
C THR A 722 22.55 -22.78 -31.25
N LEU A 723 22.00 -22.15 -30.21
CA LEU A 723 20.57 -22.06 -29.96
C LEU A 723 20.04 -20.64 -30.19
N VAL A 724 18.85 -20.57 -30.80
CA VAL A 724 18.01 -19.37 -30.88
C VAL A 724 16.71 -19.63 -30.13
N ALA A 725 16.37 -18.75 -29.19
CA ALA A 725 15.07 -18.73 -28.53
C ALA A 725 14.21 -17.65 -29.20
N SER A 726 13.02 -18.02 -29.66
CA SER A 726 12.02 -17.08 -30.17
C SER A 726 10.72 -17.19 -29.39
N VAL A 727 10.08 -16.04 -29.25
CA VAL A 727 8.93 -15.85 -28.37
C VAL A 727 7.91 -14.95 -29.08
N GLY A 728 6.61 -15.17 -28.82
CA GLY A 728 5.58 -14.41 -29.50
C GLY A 728 4.23 -14.30 -28.81
N MET A 729 3.35 -13.56 -29.47
CA MET A 729 1.96 -13.34 -29.05
C MET A 729 1.12 -14.64 -29.09
N ASP A 730 1.64 -15.74 -29.62
CA ASP A 730 1.01 -17.06 -29.55
C ASP A 730 1.27 -17.81 -28.23
N LYS A 731 1.84 -17.12 -27.23
CA LYS A 731 2.13 -17.61 -25.87
C LYS A 731 3.10 -18.80 -25.84
N SER A 732 3.86 -18.98 -26.92
CA SER A 732 4.82 -20.07 -27.07
C SER A 732 6.26 -19.57 -27.05
N LEU A 733 7.11 -20.34 -26.38
CA LEU A 733 8.55 -20.31 -26.50
C LEU A 733 8.94 -21.37 -27.53
N ARG A 734 9.74 -21.00 -28.53
CA ARG A 734 10.30 -21.91 -29.52
C ARG A 734 11.80 -21.83 -29.52
N LEU A 735 12.43 -22.99 -29.64
CA LEU A 735 13.88 -23.12 -29.59
C LEU A 735 14.36 -23.79 -30.86
N TRP A 736 15.34 -23.16 -31.51
CA TRP A 736 15.82 -23.49 -32.84
C TRP A 736 17.32 -23.72 -32.85
N GLY A 737 17.79 -24.69 -33.64
CA GLY A 737 19.21 -24.81 -33.98
C GLY A 737 19.61 -23.77 -35.01
N THR A 738 20.73 -23.08 -34.81
CA THR A 738 21.22 -22.04 -35.75
C THR A 738 21.78 -22.59 -37.05
N ASP A 739 22.37 -23.80 -37.03
CA ASP A 739 23.00 -24.42 -38.21
C ASP A 739 22.02 -24.69 -39.37
N PHE A 740 20.79 -25.10 -39.04
CA PHE A 740 19.77 -25.55 -40.01
C PHE A 740 18.43 -24.83 -39.88
N GLY A 741 18.18 -24.11 -38.79
CA GLY A 741 16.89 -23.46 -38.52
C GLY A 741 15.76 -24.43 -38.16
N ASP A 742 16.10 -25.62 -37.66
CA ASP A 742 15.13 -26.61 -37.21
C ASP A 742 14.58 -26.27 -35.81
N CYS A 743 13.28 -26.42 -35.61
CA CYS A 743 12.66 -26.21 -34.30
C CYS A 743 12.84 -27.47 -33.44
N HIS A 744 13.74 -27.42 -32.46
CA HIS A 744 13.95 -28.53 -31.52
C HIS A 744 12.71 -28.76 -30.65
N ARG A 745 12.10 -27.67 -30.14
CA ARG A 745 10.86 -27.76 -29.34
C ARG A 745 10.04 -26.47 -29.38
N ALA A 746 8.73 -26.63 -29.37
CA ALA A 746 7.76 -25.57 -29.09
C ALA A 746 7.09 -25.86 -27.74
N ILE A 747 7.19 -24.93 -26.81
CA ILE A 747 6.74 -25.03 -25.42
C ILE A 747 5.66 -23.97 -25.21
N HIS A 748 4.53 -24.35 -24.61
CA HIS A 748 3.57 -23.36 -24.11
C HIS A 748 4.11 -22.79 -22.80
N ALA A 749 4.64 -21.57 -22.86
CA ALA A 749 5.45 -21.04 -21.77
C ALA A 749 4.60 -20.28 -20.73
N HIS A 750 3.57 -19.56 -21.14
CA HIS A 750 2.84 -18.60 -20.32
C HIS A 750 1.35 -18.57 -20.65
N ASP A 751 0.55 -18.07 -19.70
CA ASP A 751 -0.90 -17.99 -19.84
C ASP A 751 -1.35 -16.74 -20.63
N ASP A 752 -0.46 -15.77 -20.83
CA ASP A 752 -0.66 -14.60 -21.69
C ASP A 752 0.53 -14.32 -22.63
N TYR A 753 0.46 -13.24 -23.41
CA TYR A 753 1.51 -12.82 -24.34
C TYR A 753 2.87 -12.71 -23.66
N VAL A 754 3.89 -13.29 -24.28
CA VAL A 754 5.26 -13.27 -23.78
C VAL A 754 5.99 -12.14 -24.51
N THR A 755 6.60 -11.22 -23.77
CA THR A 755 7.07 -9.93 -24.27
C THR A 755 8.55 -9.93 -24.62
N GLN A 756 9.39 -10.60 -23.80
CA GLN A 756 10.83 -10.70 -24.00
C GLN A 756 11.34 -12.10 -23.64
N VAL A 757 12.44 -12.49 -24.29
CA VAL A 757 13.29 -13.62 -23.93
C VAL A 757 14.75 -13.16 -23.85
N GLU A 758 15.51 -13.75 -22.95
CA GLU A 758 16.94 -13.47 -22.76
C GLU A 758 17.67 -14.76 -22.35
N PHE A 759 18.88 -14.98 -22.87
CA PHE A 759 19.78 -16.05 -22.41
C PHE A 759 20.72 -15.51 -21.33
N LEU A 760 21.00 -16.33 -20.33
CA LEU A 760 22.10 -16.09 -19.40
C LEU A 760 23.43 -16.33 -20.11
N GLN A 761 24.38 -15.41 -19.97
CA GLN A 761 25.70 -15.57 -20.58
C GLN A 761 26.42 -16.83 -20.05
N ASP A 762 27.27 -17.41 -20.89
CA ASP A 762 28.00 -18.67 -20.66
C ASP A 762 27.15 -19.91 -20.31
N THR A 763 25.82 -19.85 -20.48
CA THR A 763 24.92 -20.98 -20.18
C THR A 763 23.76 -21.08 -21.18
N HIS A 764 23.19 -22.29 -21.33
CA HIS A 764 21.95 -22.48 -22.11
C HIS A 764 20.68 -22.22 -21.29
N GLN A 765 20.78 -21.48 -20.19
CA GLN A 765 19.64 -21.08 -19.37
C GLN A 765 19.00 -19.83 -19.96
N LEU A 766 17.66 -19.80 -19.97
CA LEU A 766 16.91 -18.70 -20.57
C LEU A 766 15.75 -18.25 -19.68
N LEU A 767 15.41 -16.97 -19.80
CA LEU A 767 14.37 -16.28 -19.05
C LEU A 767 13.28 -15.83 -20.01
N THR A 768 12.02 -16.14 -19.72
CA THR A 768 10.85 -15.65 -20.45
C THR A 768 10.00 -14.75 -19.56
N VAL A 769 9.47 -13.68 -20.16
CA VAL A 769 8.74 -12.61 -19.47
C VAL A 769 7.37 -12.43 -20.11
N SER A 770 6.30 -12.31 -19.32
CA SER A 770 4.95 -12.21 -19.88
C SER A 770 4.07 -11.10 -19.27
N LEU A 771 3.07 -10.73 -20.07
CA LEU A 771 1.96 -9.87 -19.67
C LEU A 771 1.09 -10.49 -18.56
N ASP A 772 1.23 -11.80 -18.29
CA ASP A 772 0.60 -12.48 -17.14
C ASP A 772 1.19 -12.08 -15.76
N GLY A 773 2.29 -11.31 -15.74
CA GLY A 773 2.97 -10.88 -14.50
C GLY A 773 4.01 -11.89 -13.99
N SER A 774 4.18 -13.03 -14.65
CA SER A 774 5.18 -14.03 -14.33
C SER A 774 6.44 -13.90 -15.18
N VAL A 775 7.56 -14.28 -14.58
CA VAL A 775 8.84 -14.50 -15.24
C VAL A 775 9.24 -15.95 -15.00
N LYS A 776 9.60 -16.69 -16.04
CA LYS A 776 9.90 -18.13 -15.96
C LYS A 776 11.34 -18.39 -16.41
N HIS A 777 12.03 -19.24 -15.68
CA HIS A 777 13.41 -19.65 -15.93
C HIS A 777 13.41 -21.08 -16.47
N TRP A 778 14.11 -21.34 -17.57
CA TRP A 778 14.11 -22.61 -18.29
C TRP A 778 15.53 -23.11 -18.60
N ASP A 779 15.71 -24.42 -18.69
CA ASP A 779 16.91 -25.03 -19.28
C ASP A 779 16.71 -25.24 -20.79
N GLY A 780 17.58 -24.66 -21.61
CA GLY A 780 17.60 -24.83 -23.06
C GLY A 780 18.12 -26.18 -23.54
N ASP A 781 18.73 -27.01 -22.70
CA ASP A 781 19.12 -28.38 -23.09
C ASP A 781 18.00 -29.40 -22.79
N ASN A 782 17.44 -29.35 -21.57
CA ASN A 782 16.43 -30.30 -21.09
C ASN A 782 14.99 -29.88 -21.40
N TRP A 783 14.77 -28.62 -21.79
CA TRP A 783 13.46 -28.01 -22.06
C TRP A 783 12.50 -27.97 -20.87
N THR A 784 13.03 -28.06 -19.65
CA THR A 784 12.29 -28.04 -18.38
C THR A 784 12.26 -26.65 -17.78
N MET A 785 11.13 -26.26 -17.16
CA MET A 785 11.07 -25.06 -16.33
C MET A 785 11.82 -25.32 -15.01
N ILE A 786 12.72 -24.41 -14.64
CA ILE A 786 13.54 -24.48 -13.44
C ILE A 786 12.85 -23.72 -12.29
N GLN A 787 12.35 -22.51 -12.56
CA GLN A 787 11.70 -21.65 -11.55
C GLN A 787 10.63 -20.74 -12.19
N MET A 788 9.67 -20.30 -11.36
CA MET A 788 8.67 -19.29 -11.72
C MET A 788 8.63 -18.16 -10.68
N PHE A 789 8.77 -16.92 -11.13
CA PHE A 789 8.65 -15.72 -10.31
C PHE A 789 7.29 -15.04 -10.56
N ARG A 790 6.39 -15.07 -9.58
CA ARG A 790 5.03 -14.44 -9.64
C ARG A 790 4.95 -13.13 -8.84
N GLN A 791 5.97 -12.28 -8.96
CA GLN A 791 6.12 -11.10 -8.10
C GLN A 791 5.71 -9.78 -8.76
N HIS A 792 5.53 -9.75 -10.08
CA HIS A 792 4.88 -8.60 -10.71
C HIS A 792 3.37 -8.82 -10.70
N GLN A 793 2.63 -7.80 -10.26
CA GLN A 793 1.16 -7.83 -10.18
C GLN A 793 0.47 -7.43 -11.49
N ARG A 794 1.27 -6.96 -12.44
CA ARG A 794 0.84 -6.56 -13.79
C ARG A 794 1.87 -7.06 -14.78
N GLY A 795 1.46 -7.12 -16.04
CA GLY A 795 2.32 -7.58 -17.12
C GLY A 795 3.70 -6.96 -17.12
N VAL A 796 4.69 -7.85 -17.21
CA VAL A 796 6.11 -7.50 -17.28
C VAL A 796 6.44 -7.25 -18.74
N TRP A 797 7.20 -6.20 -19.04
CA TRP A 797 7.61 -5.89 -20.41
C TRP A 797 8.97 -6.47 -20.71
N THR A 798 9.91 -6.41 -19.75
CA THR A 798 11.33 -6.57 -20.01
C THR A 798 12.09 -7.27 -18.88
N VAL A 799 13.14 -7.99 -19.27
CA VAL A 799 14.19 -8.54 -18.40
C VAL A 799 15.56 -8.07 -18.91
N ALA A 800 16.51 -7.95 -17.99
CA ALA A 800 17.93 -7.84 -18.27
C ALA A 800 18.70 -8.74 -17.29
N ALA A 801 19.71 -9.45 -17.76
CA ALA A 801 20.64 -10.22 -16.92
C ALA A 801 22.01 -9.54 -16.83
N THR A 802 22.66 -9.69 -15.67
CA THR A 802 24.10 -9.41 -15.52
C THR A 802 24.92 -10.41 -16.33
N ALA A 803 26.11 -10.00 -16.78
CA ALA A 803 27.02 -10.88 -17.52
C ALA A 803 27.41 -12.11 -16.69
N ASN A 804 27.63 -11.94 -15.38
CA ASN A 804 27.94 -13.05 -14.48
C ASN A 804 26.71 -13.89 -14.06
N GLY A 805 25.50 -13.53 -14.49
CA GLY A 805 24.24 -14.16 -14.06
C GLY A 805 24.01 -14.11 -12.55
N THR A 806 24.58 -13.14 -11.84
CA THR A 806 24.45 -12.96 -10.39
C THR A 806 23.18 -12.22 -10.00
N CYS A 807 22.76 -11.28 -10.84
CA CYS A 807 21.56 -10.47 -10.70
C CYS A 807 20.75 -10.47 -12.01
N LEU A 808 19.43 -10.59 -11.89
CA LEU A 808 18.45 -10.38 -12.94
C LEU A 808 17.64 -9.14 -12.59
N ALA A 809 17.25 -8.32 -13.55
CA ALA A 809 16.35 -7.18 -13.33
C ALA A 809 15.13 -7.29 -14.25
N THR A 810 13.94 -7.12 -13.70
CA THR A 810 12.66 -7.24 -14.42
C THR A 810 11.80 -6.00 -14.18
N ALA A 811 11.09 -5.54 -15.22
CA ALA A 811 10.23 -4.37 -15.12
C ALA A 811 9.05 -4.41 -16.10
N GLY A 812 7.96 -3.70 -15.77
CA GLY A 812 6.75 -3.72 -16.59
C GLY A 812 5.76 -2.59 -16.36
N MET A 813 4.49 -2.92 -16.59
CA MET A 813 3.34 -2.02 -16.49
C MET A 813 3.06 -1.56 -15.04
N ASP A 814 3.58 -2.29 -14.05
CA ASP A 814 3.54 -1.94 -12.63
C ASP A 814 4.50 -0.80 -12.27
N LYS A 815 5.40 -0.40 -13.18
CA LYS A 815 6.42 0.66 -13.00
C LYS A 815 7.43 0.35 -11.89
N CYS A 816 7.53 -0.90 -11.48
CA CYS A 816 8.51 -1.37 -10.52
C CYS A 816 9.65 -2.07 -11.27
N ILE A 817 10.87 -1.85 -10.80
CA ILE A 817 12.02 -2.69 -11.10
C ILE A 817 12.17 -3.64 -9.92
N ARG A 818 12.18 -4.95 -10.17
CA ARG A 818 12.58 -5.96 -9.20
C ARG A 818 13.88 -6.57 -9.66
N CYS A 819 14.83 -6.70 -8.74
CA CYS A 819 16.02 -7.50 -8.97
C CYS A 819 15.83 -8.89 -8.35
N PHE A 820 16.40 -9.92 -8.97
CA PHE A 820 16.50 -11.26 -8.41
C PHE A 820 17.97 -11.65 -8.31
N LEU A 821 18.38 -12.21 -7.17
CA LEU A 821 19.77 -12.50 -6.86
C LEU A 821 20.00 -14.00 -6.78
N ARG A 822 21.07 -14.46 -7.43
CA ARG A 822 21.48 -15.87 -7.44
C ARG A 822 22.10 -16.24 -6.10
N THR A 823 21.51 -17.24 -5.45
CA THR A 823 22.00 -17.82 -4.18
C THR A 823 22.76 -19.12 -4.42
N GLN A 824 23.33 -19.68 -3.36
CA GLN A 824 23.99 -20.99 -3.40
C GLN A 824 23.00 -22.16 -3.19
N ASP A 825 21.72 -21.87 -2.92
CA ASP A 825 20.70 -22.91 -2.75
C ASP A 825 20.46 -23.65 -4.06
N ILE A 826 20.46 -24.98 -4.00
CA ILE A 826 20.22 -25.85 -5.15
C ILE A 826 18.71 -26.09 -5.32
N VAL A 827 18.22 -25.99 -6.55
CA VAL A 827 16.83 -26.31 -6.94
C VAL A 827 16.81 -27.55 -7.82
N PHE A 828 15.90 -28.47 -7.49
CA PHE A 828 15.53 -29.60 -8.33
C PHE A 828 14.23 -29.26 -9.09
N PRO A 829 14.24 -29.18 -10.44
CA PRO A 829 13.06 -28.78 -11.21
C PRO A 829 11.82 -29.66 -10.96
N ALA A 830 12.00 -30.96 -10.72
CA ALA A 830 10.89 -31.88 -10.46
C ALA A 830 10.21 -31.62 -9.11
N GLU A 831 10.98 -31.33 -8.06
CA GLU A 831 10.44 -30.98 -6.73
C GLU A 831 9.68 -29.65 -6.77
N GLU A 832 10.19 -28.68 -7.54
CA GLU A 832 9.51 -27.41 -7.76
C GLU A 832 8.22 -27.59 -8.58
N GLU A 833 8.23 -28.43 -9.62
CA GLU A 833 7.04 -28.79 -10.42
C GLU A 833 5.96 -29.48 -9.58
N GLU A 834 6.34 -30.46 -8.74
CA GLU A 834 5.44 -31.11 -7.78
C GLU A 834 4.88 -30.09 -6.75
N ARG A 835 5.72 -29.19 -6.22
CA ARG A 835 5.29 -28.12 -5.31
C ARG A 835 4.28 -27.17 -5.97
N MET A 836 4.52 -26.76 -7.22
CA MET A 836 3.60 -25.89 -7.97
C MET A 836 2.29 -26.60 -8.32
N ALA A 837 2.33 -27.91 -8.62
CA ALA A 837 1.14 -28.72 -8.85
C ALA A 837 0.30 -28.84 -7.57
N GLN A 838 0.93 -29.06 -6.41
CA GLN A 838 0.24 -29.08 -5.11
C GLN A 838 -0.39 -27.72 -4.78
N GLU A 839 0.37 -26.62 -4.91
CA GLU A 839 -0.14 -25.26 -4.69
C GLU A 839 -1.36 -24.94 -5.57
N ALA A 840 -1.37 -25.37 -6.84
CA ALA A 840 -2.50 -25.21 -7.75
C ALA A 840 -3.71 -26.07 -7.35
N MET A 841 -3.49 -27.32 -6.92
CA MET A 841 -4.56 -28.21 -6.43
C MET A 841 -5.21 -27.66 -5.15
N ASP A 842 -4.41 -27.09 -4.24
CA ASP A 842 -4.89 -26.45 -3.02
C ASP A 842 -5.69 -25.16 -3.32
N GLU A 843 -5.24 -24.35 -4.29
CA GLU A 843 -5.95 -23.16 -4.77
C GLU A 843 -7.31 -23.52 -5.39
N GLU A 844 -7.37 -24.58 -6.21
CA GLU A 844 -8.64 -25.09 -6.75
C GLU A 844 -9.55 -25.66 -5.65
N ALA A 845 -9.00 -26.38 -4.67
CA ALA A 845 -9.75 -26.91 -3.53
C ALA A 845 -10.34 -25.77 -2.69
N ALA A 846 -9.55 -24.74 -2.38
CA ALA A 846 -10.00 -23.54 -1.69
C ALA A 846 -11.11 -22.81 -2.47
N ARG A 847 -10.99 -22.69 -3.80
CA ARG A 847 -12.05 -22.13 -4.66
C ARG A 847 -13.34 -22.94 -4.63
N ARG A 848 -13.26 -24.28 -4.66
CA ARG A 848 -14.44 -25.18 -4.53
C ARG A 848 -15.13 -25.00 -3.17
N VAL A 849 -14.37 -24.97 -2.08
CA VAL A 849 -14.90 -24.72 -0.73
C VAL A 849 -15.52 -23.34 -0.62
N ALA A 850 -14.87 -22.29 -1.14
CA ALA A 850 -15.41 -20.94 -1.17
C ALA A 850 -16.76 -20.86 -1.89
N MET A 851 -16.89 -21.51 -3.05
CA MET A 851 -18.17 -21.61 -3.77
C MET A 851 -19.25 -22.33 -2.96
N GLN A 852 -18.95 -23.47 -2.33
CA GLN A 852 -19.90 -24.18 -1.47
C GLN A 852 -20.37 -23.35 -0.26
N THR A 853 -19.48 -22.57 0.36
CA THR A 853 -19.86 -21.71 1.51
C THR A 853 -20.77 -20.53 1.13
N LEU A 854 -20.79 -20.10 -0.13
CA LEU A 854 -21.68 -19.04 -0.62
C LEU A 854 -23.14 -19.50 -0.72
N GLU A 855 -23.40 -20.81 -0.87
CA GLU A 855 -24.75 -21.35 -1.07
C GLU A 855 -25.54 -21.57 0.24
N GLN A 856 -24.91 -21.42 1.42
CA GLN A 856 -25.45 -22.00 2.68
C GLN A 856 -25.62 -21.05 3.88
N GLN A 857 -25.49 -19.72 3.76
CA GLN A 857 -25.47 -18.83 4.95
C GLN A 857 -26.64 -17.82 5.10
N ASN A 858 -27.22 -17.86 6.30
CA ASN A 858 -28.27 -16.99 6.86
C ASN A 858 -27.79 -15.54 7.14
N PRO A 859 -28.70 -14.59 7.46
CA PRO A 859 -28.41 -13.16 7.30
C PRO A 859 -27.66 -12.50 8.48
N GLU A 860 -27.10 -11.32 8.17
CA GLU A 860 -26.52 -10.29 9.04
C GLU A 860 -25.17 -10.55 9.74
N VAL A 861 -24.90 -11.70 10.36
CA VAL A 861 -23.64 -11.93 11.10
C VAL A 861 -22.93 -13.20 10.65
N ALA A 862 -21.68 -13.06 10.22
CA ALA A 862 -20.80 -14.15 9.84
C ALA A 862 -19.54 -14.21 10.74
N VAL A 863 -18.95 -15.40 10.82
CA VAL A 863 -17.62 -15.61 11.43
C VAL A 863 -16.57 -14.92 10.58
N ALA A 864 -15.58 -14.29 11.20
CA ALA A 864 -14.49 -13.62 10.49
C ALA A 864 -13.30 -14.55 10.23
N GLY A 865 -12.66 -14.38 9.07
CA GLY A 865 -11.59 -15.25 8.56
C GLY A 865 -12.11 -16.51 7.85
N GLN A 866 -11.25 -17.07 6.99
CA GLN A 866 -11.44 -18.32 6.25
C GLN A 866 -10.23 -19.23 6.52
N LEU A 867 -10.37 -20.53 6.30
CA LEU A 867 -9.24 -21.45 6.34
C LEU A 867 -8.30 -21.13 5.16
N THR A 868 -7.09 -20.68 5.46
CA THR A 868 -6.02 -20.40 4.49
C THR A 868 -4.99 -21.52 4.49
N THR A 869 -4.17 -21.59 3.43
CA THR A 869 -3.00 -22.48 3.38
C THR A 869 -1.99 -22.21 4.52
N THR A 870 -1.90 -20.98 5.04
CA THR A 870 -1.08 -20.68 6.22
C THR A 870 -1.66 -21.26 7.50
N THR A 871 -2.98 -21.19 7.70
CA THR A 871 -3.65 -21.82 8.85
C THR A 871 -3.66 -23.34 8.77
N ALA A 872 -3.72 -23.93 7.57
CA ALA A 872 -3.58 -25.36 7.34
C ALA A 872 -2.16 -25.83 7.70
N ALA A 873 -1.11 -25.19 7.17
CA ALA A 873 0.27 -25.50 7.52
C ALA A 873 0.59 -25.29 9.01
N ALA A 874 -0.08 -24.33 9.67
CA ALA A 874 0.03 -24.16 11.13
C ALA A 874 -0.69 -25.30 11.90
N ALA A 875 -1.82 -25.78 11.40
CA ALA A 875 -2.51 -26.95 11.97
C ALA A 875 -1.71 -28.24 11.75
N GLU A 876 -1.11 -28.44 10.59
CA GLU A 876 -0.21 -29.57 10.28
C GLU A 876 0.98 -29.60 11.25
N LYS A 877 1.69 -28.48 11.42
CA LYS A 877 2.77 -28.35 12.42
C LYS A 877 2.31 -28.65 13.86
N LEU A 878 1.06 -28.30 14.22
CA LEU A 878 0.49 -28.66 15.52
C LEU A 878 0.17 -30.15 15.62
N MET A 879 -0.35 -30.77 14.55
CA MET A 879 -0.62 -32.22 14.51
C MET A 879 0.69 -33.02 14.60
N GLU A 880 1.70 -32.70 13.79
CA GLU A 880 3.05 -33.29 13.86
C GLU A 880 3.67 -33.16 15.26
N ALA A 881 3.52 -32.00 15.91
CA ALA A 881 3.99 -31.78 17.27
C ALA A 881 3.25 -32.64 18.30
N LEU A 882 1.93 -32.76 18.19
CA LEU A 882 1.10 -33.58 19.08
C LEU A 882 1.41 -35.08 18.91
N ASP A 883 1.60 -35.55 17.67
CA ASP A 883 1.99 -36.92 17.37
C ASP A 883 3.40 -37.21 17.92
N LEU A 884 4.37 -36.32 17.71
CA LEU A 884 5.72 -36.47 18.26
C LEU A 884 5.72 -36.51 19.81
N VAL A 885 4.89 -35.68 20.44
CA VAL A 885 4.68 -35.70 21.91
C VAL A 885 4.05 -37.02 22.33
N SER A 886 3.08 -37.56 21.58
CA SER A 886 2.43 -38.84 21.90
C SER A 886 3.42 -40.01 21.87
N VAL A 887 4.31 -40.04 20.87
CA VAL A 887 5.36 -41.07 20.72
C VAL A 887 6.39 -40.96 21.85
N GLU A 888 6.81 -39.74 22.22
CA GLU A 888 7.76 -39.55 23.32
C GLU A 888 7.15 -39.87 24.70
N LEU A 889 5.84 -39.65 24.90
CA LEU A 889 5.13 -40.07 26.11
C LEU A 889 5.01 -41.60 26.19
N GLN A 890 4.62 -42.27 25.10
CA GLN A 890 4.59 -43.74 25.04
C GLN A 890 5.97 -44.35 25.31
N ARG A 891 7.03 -43.78 24.72
CA ARG A 891 8.42 -44.19 24.98
C ARG A 891 8.88 -43.99 26.43
N ARG A 892 8.29 -43.03 27.17
CA ARG A 892 8.54 -42.85 28.61
C ARG A 892 7.78 -43.86 29.48
N GLU A 893 6.62 -44.32 29.04
CA GLU A 893 5.86 -45.38 29.72
C GLU A 893 6.51 -46.75 29.47
N ASN A 894 7.03 -46.99 28.26
CA ASN A 894 7.77 -48.19 27.88
C ASN A 894 9.23 -48.13 28.36
N ALA A 895 9.47 -48.41 29.64
CA ALA A 895 10.81 -48.37 30.26
C ALA A 895 11.86 -49.34 29.65
N GLU A 896 11.49 -50.20 28.69
CA GLU A 896 12.39 -51.10 27.97
C GLU A 896 12.97 -50.48 26.66
N ASP A 897 12.41 -49.37 26.17
CA ASP A 897 12.81 -48.74 24.90
C ASP A 897 14.06 -47.84 25.05
N LEU A 898 15.25 -48.42 24.83
CA LEU A 898 16.56 -47.75 24.89
C LEU A 898 16.90 -46.84 23.68
N THR A 899 15.94 -46.54 22.80
CA THR A 899 16.15 -45.60 21.68
C THR A 899 16.50 -44.19 22.22
N PRO A 900 17.31 -43.38 21.50
CA PRO A 900 17.58 -42.00 21.91
C PRO A 900 16.35 -41.10 21.70
N PRO A 901 16.21 -40.00 22.46
CA PRO A 901 15.12 -39.04 22.26
C PRO A 901 15.23 -38.35 20.90
N HIS A 902 14.09 -37.94 20.35
CA HIS A 902 14.03 -37.31 19.03
C HIS A 902 14.90 -36.03 19.00
N PRO A 903 15.71 -35.79 17.93
CA PRO A 903 16.69 -34.70 17.91
C PRO A 903 16.08 -33.29 18.06
N LEU A 904 14.80 -33.10 17.73
CA LEU A 904 14.08 -31.85 17.95
C LEU A 904 13.88 -31.50 19.44
N LEU A 905 13.94 -32.50 20.33
CA LEU A 905 13.81 -32.34 21.78
C LEU A 905 15.16 -32.16 22.49
N ALA A 906 16.29 -32.15 21.76
CA ALA A 906 17.64 -32.32 22.32
C ALA A 906 18.09 -31.29 23.39
N ASN A 907 17.35 -30.19 23.60
CA ASN A 907 17.59 -29.22 24.68
C ASN A 907 16.30 -28.63 25.29
N LYS A 908 15.13 -29.27 25.10
CA LYS A 908 13.82 -28.78 25.61
C LYS A 908 13.06 -29.91 26.30
N THR A 909 12.28 -29.59 27.32
CA THR A 909 11.25 -30.54 27.80
C THR A 909 10.15 -30.70 26.76
N VAL A 910 9.43 -31.83 26.82
CA VAL A 910 8.29 -32.14 25.92
C VAL A 910 7.23 -31.03 25.96
N TRP A 911 6.98 -30.46 27.14
CA TRP A 911 6.03 -29.36 27.33
C TRP A 911 6.54 -28.02 26.79
N GLU A 912 7.80 -27.66 27.01
CA GLU A 912 8.41 -26.44 26.42
C GLU A 912 8.48 -26.53 24.89
N TYR A 913 8.71 -27.72 24.33
CA TYR A 913 8.68 -27.95 22.89
C TYR A 913 7.26 -27.71 22.34
N LEU A 914 6.25 -28.43 22.85
CA LEU A 914 4.86 -28.27 22.43
C LEU A 914 4.38 -26.83 22.61
N TRP A 915 4.70 -26.21 23.75
CA TRP A 915 4.37 -24.81 24.00
C TRP A 915 5.03 -23.87 23.01
N SER A 916 6.32 -24.04 22.71
CA SER A 916 7.01 -23.18 21.74
C SER A 916 6.45 -23.30 20.31
N ILE A 917 5.78 -24.40 19.97
CA ILE A 917 5.05 -24.54 18.71
C ILE A 917 3.69 -23.84 18.79
N ILE A 918 2.94 -24.00 19.89
CA ILE A 918 1.69 -23.26 20.14
C ILE A 918 1.93 -21.74 20.11
N GLU A 919 3.03 -21.27 20.69
CA GLU A 919 3.45 -19.86 20.72
C GLU A 919 3.97 -19.36 19.36
N SER A 920 4.48 -20.27 18.50
CA SER A 920 4.83 -19.93 17.11
C SER A 920 3.60 -19.73 16.19
N VAL A 921 2.41 -20.20 16.60
CA VAL A 921 1.18 -19.96 15.83
C VAL A 921 0.62 -18.58 16.19
N ARG A 922 0.43 -17.72 15.18
CA ARG A 922 -0.04 -16.34 15.36
C ARG A 922 -1.44 -16.32 15.97
N PRO A 923 -1.74 -15.42 16.94
CA PRO A 923 -3.07 -15.33 17.57
C PRO A 923 -4.24 -15.20 16.58
N SER A 924 -4.03 -14.48 15.48
CA SER A 924 -4.99 -14.34 14.37
C SER A 924 -5.31 -15.65 13.64
N GLU A 925 -4.35 -16.58 13.61
CA GLU A 925 -4.45 -17.87 12.92
C GLU A 925 -4.82 -19.01 13.87
N VAL A 926 -4.51 -18.93 15.17
CA VAL A 926 -4.79 -19.97 16.18
C VAL A 926 -6.22 -20.48 16.08
N ARG A 927 -7.23 -19.60 16.02
CA ARG A 927 -8.64 -20.03 16.00
C ARG A 927 -9.00 -20.86 14.76
N HIS A 928 -8.42 -20.54 13.59
CA HIS A 928 -8.68 -21.25 12.34
C HIS A 928 -7.83 -22.52 12.22
N ALA A 929 -6.55 -22.47 12.63
CA ALA A 929 -5.72 -23.66 12.77
C ALA A 929 -6.36 -24.70 13.70
N LEU A 930 -6.88 -24.27 14.87
CA LEU A 930 -7.62 -25.12 15.81
C LEU A 930 -8.89 -25.75 15.22
N SER A 931 -9.51 -25.12 14.21
CA SER A 931 -10.69 -25.68 13.52
C SER A 931 -10.37 -26.79 12.53
N ALA A 932 -9.10 -26.90 12.11
CA ALA A 932 -8.63 -27.89 11.13
C ALA A 932 -8.08 -29.18 11.77
N LEU A 933 -7.87 -29.23 13.09
CA LEU A 933 -7.43 -30.47 13.76
C LEU A 933 -8.54 -31.54 13.74
N THR A 934 -8.11 -32.80 13.63
CA THR A 934 -8.98 -33.97 13.81
C THR A 934 -9.40 -34.13 15.28
N SER A 935 -10.43 -34.95 15.53
CA SER A 935 -10.92 -35.25 16.88
C SER A 935 -9.84 -35.86 17.81
N THR A 936 -8.96 -36.70 17.26
CA THR A 936 -7.85 -37.34 17.99
C THR A 936 -6.89 -36.30 18.56
N HIS A 937 -6.43 -35.38 17.72
CA HIS A 937 -5.50 -34.33 18.12
C HIS A 937 -6.15 -33.30 19.07
N VAL A 938 -7.46 -33.05 18.96
CA VAL A 938 -8.19 -32.21 19.93
C VAL A 938 -8.23 -32.84 21.33
N ASP A 939 -8.47 -34.15 21.43
CA ASP A 939 -8.44 -34.84 22.73
C ASP A 939 -7.03 -34.87 23.34
N ALA A 940 -6.01 -35.15 22.51
CA ALA A 940 -4.60 -35.11 22.89
C ALA A 940 -4.19 -33.72 23.40
N LEU A 941 -4.49 -32.65 22.64
CA LEU A 941 -4.17 -31.27 23.01
C LEU A 941 -4.83 -30.86 24.34
N LEU A 942 -6.09 -31.23 24.58
CA LEU A 942 -6.77 -30.94 25.85
C LEU A 942 -6.17 -31.73 27.03
N THR A 943 -5.74 -32.98 26.80
CA THR A 943 -5.04 -33.80 27.79
C THR A 943 -3.67 -33.21 28.14
N TYR A 944 -2.91 -32.79 27.13
CA TYR A 944 -1.58 -32.19 27.31
C TYR A 944 -1.68 -30.81 27.95
N LEU A 945 -2.68 -29.98 27.63
CA LEU A 945 -2.95 -28.73 28.34
C LEU A 945 -3.24 -28.96 29.84
N GLU A 946 -3.95 -30.03 30.19
CA GLU A 946 -4.19 -30.38 31.60
C GLU A 946 -2.89 -30.77 32.31
N ALA A 947 -2.04 -31.58 31.66
CA ALA A 947 -0.73 -31.97 32.19
C ALA A 947 0.21 -30.77 32.36
N MET A 948 0.35 -29.92 31.33
CA MET A 948 1.19 -28.71 31.36
C MET A 948 0.78 -27.74 32.48
N LEU A 949 -0.52 -27.52 32.69
CA LEU A 949 -1.04 -26.66 33.75
C LEU A 949 -0.87 -27.29 35.16
N ARG A 950 -0.96 -28.62 35.26
CA ARG A 950 -0.73 -29.37 36.50
C ARG A 950 0.75 -29.32 36.93
N GLU A 951 1.66 -29.54 35.99
CA GLU A 951 3.11 -29.49 36.22
C GLU A 951 3.66 -28.06 36.36
N ARG A 952 2.87 -27.04 35.97
CA ARG A 952 3.24 -25.62 35.96
C ARG A 952 4.44 -25.28 35.07
N ALA A 953 4.70 -26.11 34.05
CA ALA A 953 5.74 -25.85 33.05
C ALA A 953 5.50 -24.54 32.29
N VAL A 954 4.23 -24.12 32.17
CA VAL A 954 3.80 -22.89 31.48
C VAL A 954 2.78 -22.14 32.34
N LEU A 955 2.88 -20.81 32.38
CA LEU A 955 2.02 -19.92 33.18
C LEU A 955 1.15 -18.95 32.34
N ASN A 956 1.13 -19.09 31.02
CA ASN A 956 0.37 -18.25 30.09
C ASN A 956 -1.12 -18.65 30.04
N TYR A 957 -1.82 -18.44 31.16
CA TYR A 957 -3.23 -18.83 31.35
C TYR A 957 -4.18 -18.18 30.33
N GLU A 958 -3.86 -17.00 29.78
CA GLU A 958 -4.69 -16.31 28.78
C GLU A 958 -4.74 -17.06 27.44
N ILE A 959 -3.58 -17.51 26.93
CA ILE A 959 -3.51 -18.29 25.69
C ILE A 959 -4.17 -19.65 25.88
N ALA A 960 -3.95 -20.31 27.02
CA ALA A 960 -4.64 -21.56 27.36
C ALA A 960 -6.17 -21.38 27.42
N ALA A 961 -6.65 -20.27 28.01
CA ALA A 961 -8.08 -19.92 28.02
C ALA A 961 -8.63 -19.69 26.61
N LYS A 962 -7.90 -18.95 25.74
CA LYS A 962 -8.27 -18.75 24.34
C LYS A 962 -8.38 -20.07 23.57
N ILE A 963 -7.40 -20.97 23.72
CA ILE A 963 -7.42 -22.28 23.04
C ILE A 963 -8.62 -23.13 23.49
N VAL A 964 -8.86 -23.24 24.80
CA VAL A 964 -10.01 -23.98 25.34
C VAL A 964 -11.34 -23.35 24.90
N LEU A 965 -11.44 -22.01 24.89
CA LEU A 965 -12.64 -21.31 24.39
C LEU A 965 -12.82 -21.49 22.88
N ALA A 966 -11.74 -21.52 22.08
CA ALA A 966 -11.82 -21.75 20.64
C ALA A 966 -12.29 -23.17 20.30
N LEU A 967 -11.84 -24.18 21.06
CA LEU A 967 -12.24 -25.58 20.88
C LEU A 967 -13.67 -25.85 21.38
N VAL A 968 -14.09 -25.26 22.51
CA VAL A 968 -15.40 -25.51 23.12
C VAL A 968 -16.50 -24.62 22.53
N ALA A 969 -16.23 -23.32 22.30
CA ALA A 969 -17.22 -22.39 21.76
C ALA A 969 -17.22 -22.43 20.22
N ALA A 970 -18.07 -23.32 19.70
CA ALA A 970 -18.38 -23.40 18.27
C ALA A 970 -18.72 -22.00 17.69
N PRO A 971 -18.24 -21.65 16.48
CA PRO A 971 -18.48 -20.33 15.92
C PRO A 971 -19.99 -20.05 15.72
N PRO A 972 -20.48 -18.83 16.01
CA PRO A 972 -21.87 -18.46 15.75
C PRO A 972 -22.16 -18.58 14.24
N GLY A 973 -23.14 -19.41 13.88
CA GLY A 973 -23.49 -19.71 12.48
C GLY A 973 -23.00 -21.07 11.95
N LEU A 974 -22.12 -21.78 12.66
CA LEU A 974 -21.55 -23.09 12.23
C LEU A 974 -22.03 -24.29 13.08
N ALA A 975 -23.22 -24.18 13.69
CA ALA A 975 -23.80 -25.24 14.52
C ALA A 975 -23.98 -26.60 13.81
N ALA A 976 -24.03 -26.62 12.47
CA ALA A 976 -24.19 -27.83 11.67
C ALA A 976 -22.87 -28.60 11.37
N LEU A 977 -21.71 -27.99 11.62
CA LEU A 977 -20.37 -28.55 11.31
C LEU A 977 -19.55 -28.87 12.57
N GLY A 978 -20.23 -28.96 13.72
CA GLY A 978 -19.63 -29.19 15.04
C GLY A 978 -19.10 -30.61 15.25
N ASN A 979 -18.06 -31.01 14.52
CA ASN A 979 -17.27 -32.22 14.82
C ASN A 979 -16.20 -31.94 15.87
N THR A 980 -15.50 -30.80 15.81
CA THR A 980 -14.42 -30.43 16.75
C THR A 980 -14.95 -30.05 18.13
N SER A 981 -15.98 -29.20 18.21
CA SER A 981 -16.63 -28.86 19.49
C SER A 981 -17.33 -30.06 20.12
N ARG A 982 -17.94 -30.93 19.31
CA ARG A 982 -18.53 -32.19 19.79
C ARG A 982 -17.46 -33.17 20.25
N ALA A 983 -16.31 -33.27 19.59
CA ALA A 983 -15.17 -34.06 20.06
C ALA A 983 -14.59 -33.50 21.37
N ALA A 984 -14.44 -32.18 21.51
CA ALA A 984 -13.96 -31.54 22.74
C ALA A 984 -14.91 -31.76 23.94
N ILE A 985 -16.22 -31.86 23.69
CA ILE A 985 -17.25 -32.10 24.73
C ILE A 985 -17.42 -33.60 25.03
N ALA A 986 -17.43 -34.45 24.00
CA ALA A 986 -17.67 -35.88 24.13
C ALA A 986 -16.41 -36.69 24.51
N GLY A 987 -15.21 -36.21 24.13
CA GLY A 987 -13.99 -37.00 24.14
C GLY A 987 -14.08 -38.25 23.25
N GLU A 988 -12.99 -39.02 23.16
CA GLU A 988 -13.01 -40.29 22.43
C GLU A 988 -13.69 -41.43 23.21
N ILE A 989 -13.70 -41.32 24.56
CA ILE A 989 -14.05 -42.43 25.46
C ILE A 989 -15.45 -42.26 26.09
N SER A 990 -15.83 -41.03 26.50
CA SER A 990 -17.14 -40.75 27.12
C SER A 990 -17.34 -39.25 27.40
N GLU A 991 -18.56 -38.73 27.17
CA GLU A 991 -18.97 -37.35 27.52
C GLU A 991 -18.67 -37.01 28.99
N ALA A 992 -18.77 -38.00 29.89
CA ALA A 992 -18.47 -37.83 31.30
C ALA A 992 -16.96 -37.65 31.59
N HIS A 993 -16.08 -38.13 30.71
CA HIS A 993 -14.62 -37.90 30.80
C HIS A 993 -14.27 -36.50 30.29
N GLY A 994 -14.75 -36.13 29.09
CA GLY A 994 -14.56 -34.78 28.53
C GLY A 994 -15.05 -33.68 29.45
N ALA A 995 -16.26 -33.81 30.01
CA ALA A 995 -16.83 -32.86 30.96
C ALA A 995 -15.99 -32.71 32.25
N ARG A 996 -15.42 -33.80 32.78
CA ARG A 996 -14.51 -33.73 33.95
C ARG A 996 -13.20 -33.02 33.60
N ARG A 997 -12.61 -33.31 32.43
CA ARG A 997 -11.38 -32.68 31.95
C ARG A 997 -11.58 -31.17 31.78
N LEU A 998 -12.66 -30.76 31.12
CA LEU A 998 -13.02 -29.34 30.95
C LEU A 998 -13.29 -28.65 32.30
N ALA A 999 -13.91 -29.32 33.27
CA ALA A 999 -14.10 -28.78 34.61
C ALA A 999 -12.77 -28.58 35.38
N ALA A 1000 -11.83 -29.53 35.25
CA ALA A 1000 -10.50 -29.42 35.83
C ALA A 1000 -9.69 -28.28 35.19
N LEU A 1001 -9.66 -28.20 33.85
CA LEU A 1001 -9.04 -27.11 33.10
C LEU A 1001 -9.64 -25.75 33.49
N ARG A 1002 -10.97 -25.61 33.49
CA ARG A 1002 -11.67 -24.38 33.90
C ARG A 1002 -11.24 -23.94 35.30
N ARG A 1003 -11.14 -24.87 36.25
CA ARG A 1003 -10.72 -24.56 37.62
C ARG A 1003 -9.26 -24.09 37.67
N MET A 1004 -8.34 -24.80 37.02
CA MET A 1004 -6.92 -24.43 37.01
C MET A 1004 -6.66 -23.08 36.31
N ILE A 1005 -7.37 -22.82 35.21
CA ILE A 1005 -7.31 -21.55 34.48
C ILE A 1005 -7.90 -20.41 35.31
N ALA A 1006 -9.04 -20.60 35.98
CA ALA A 1006 -9.63 -19.60 36.87
C ALA A 1006 -8.69 -19.26 38.04
N GLU A 1007 -8.20 -20.27 38.77
CA GLU A 1007 -7.24 -20.06 39.87
C GLU A 1007 -5.93 -19.40 39.39
N GLY A 1008 -5.53 -19.63 38.13
CA GLY A 1008 -4.37 -19.00 37.49
C GLY A 1008 -4.61 -17.54 37.10
N LEU A 1009 -5.78 -17.25 36.52
CA LEU A 1009 -6.19 -15.91 36.10
C LEU A 1009 -6.44 -15.01 37.33
N ASP A 1010 -7.11 -15.51 38.38
CA ASP A 1010 -7.30 -14.78 39.64
C ASP A 1010 -5.94 -14.38 40.27
N ARG A 1011 -4.93 -15.25 40.16
CA ARG A 1011 -3.55 -14.96 40.58
C ARG A 1011 -2.87 -13.90 39.71
N ALA A 1012 -3.18 -13.83 38.41
CA ALA A 1012 -2.67 -12.81 37.50
C ALA A 1012 -3.36 -11.45 37.75
N VAL A 1013 -4.69 -11.44 37.82
CA VAL A 1013 -5.51 -10.27 38.16
C VAL A 1013 -5.11 -9.69 39.52
N GLY A 1014 -4.94 -10.53 40.56
CA GLY A 1014 -4.48 -10.05 41.87
C GLY A 1014 -3.09 -9.38 41.86
N ARG A 1015 -2.19 -9.77 40.94
CA ARG A 1015 -0.92 -9.06 40.70
C ARG A 1015 -1.14 -7.75 39.94
N MET A 1016 -2.04 -7.73 38.96
CA MET A 1016 -2.40 -6.52 38.23
C MET A 1016 -3.06 -5.48 39.15
N ASP A 1017 -4.00 -5.88 40.01
CA ASP A 1017 -4.66 -5.02 40.98
C ASP A 1017 -3.65 -4.43 41.98
N TYR A 1018 -2.71 -5.25 42.48
CA TYR A 1018 -1.62 -4.75 43.31
C TYR A 1018 -0.74 -3.72 42.58
N ASN A 1019 -0.40 -3.98 41.31
CA ASN A 1019 0.37 -3.06 40.48
C ASN A 1019 -0.40 -1.77 40.16
N ILE A 1020 -1.71 -1.86 39.90
CA ILE A 1020 -2.59 -0.72 39.63
C ILE A 1020 -2.74 0.12 40.90
N ALA A 1021 -2.96 -0.49 42.07
CA ALA A 1021 -2.98 0.20 43.36
C ALA A 1021 -1.62 0.87 43.65
N GLY A 1022 -0.52 0.18 43.36
CA GLY A 1022 0.84 0.74 43.45
C GLY A 1022 1.06 1.93 42.52
N LEU A 1023 0.60 1.86 41.26
CA LEU A 1023 0.67 2.96 40.29
C LEU A 1023 -0.26 4.12 40.65
N GLN A 1024 -1.45 3.86 41.20
CA GLN A 1024 -2.35 4.89 41.72
C GLN A 1024 -1.74 5.58 42.95
N PHE A 1025 -1.11 4.84 43.85
CA PHE A 1025 -0.37 5.38 45.00
C PHE A 1025 0.84 6.21 44.55
N LEU A 1026 1.63 5.72 43.59
CA LEU A 1026 2.74 6.47 42.99
C LEU A 1026 2.25 7.73 42.29
N ARG A 1027 1.14 7.65 41.53
CA ARG A 1027 0.49 8.81 40.92
C ARG A 1027 0.05 9.82 41.97
N HIS A 1028 -0.61 9.38 43.05
CA HIS A 1028 -1.01 10.26 44.15
C HIS A 1028 0.20 10.93 44.79
N THR A 1029 1.26 10.16 45.05
CA THR A 1029 2.53 10.66 45.60
C THR A 1029 3.24 11.66 44.67
N ILE A 1030 3.15 11.46 43.35
CA ILE A 1030 3.66 12.40 42.34
C ILE A 1030 2.79 13.66 42.33
N GLU A 1031 1.47 13.53 42.29
CA GLU A 1031 0.54 14.66 42.37
C GLU A 1031 0.73 15.47 43.67
N GLU A 1032 1.02 14.83 44.80
CA GLU A 1032 1.38 15.50 46.07
C GLU A 1032 2.73 16.23 45.97
N LYS A 1033 3.77 15.59 45.41
CA LYS A 1033 5.08 16.22 45.16
C LYS A 1033 5.01 17.37 44.14
N GLU A 1034 4.06 17.34 43.21
CA GLU A 1034 3.76 18.45 42.31
C GLU A 1034 2.97 19.55 43.03
N LYS A 1035 1.96 19.21 43.84
CA LYS A 1035 1.22 20.16 44.69
C LYS A 1035 2.16 20.91 45.64
N THR A 1036 3.14 20.25 46.26
CA THR A 1036 4.12 20.93 47.13
C THR A 1036 5.06 21.85 46.36
N ARG A 1037 5.60 21.43 45.20
CA ARG A 1037 6.35 22.31 44.29
C ARG A 1037 5.54 23.51 43.79
N PHE A 1038 4.24 23.33 43.58
CA PHE A 1038 3.32 24.43 43.25
C PHE A 1038 3.08 25.37 44.44
N PHE A 1039 3.12 24.88 45.68
CA PHE A 1039 2.95 25.72 46.87
C PHE A 1039 4.08 26.76 46.98
N ASP A 1040 5.33 26.35 46.72
CA ASP A 1040 6.48 27.27 46.70
C ASP A 1040 6.42 28.28 45.54
N LEU A 1041 6.05 27.83 44.33
CA LEU A 1041 5.89 28.72 43.17
C LEU A 1041 4.70 29.68 43.31
N SER A 1042 3.63 29.28 43.99
CA SER A 1042 2.42 30.10 44.19
C SER A 1042 2.64 31.32 45.08
N LYS A 1043 3.65 31.29 45.96
CA LYS A 1043 4.10 32.46 46.74
C LYS A 1043 4.81 33.50 45.88
N ILE A 1044 5.38 33.09 44.75
CA ILE A 1044 6.17 33.96 43.85
C ILE A 1044 5.30 34.50 42.70
N GLN A 1045 4.31 33.75 42.22
CA GLN A 1045 3.37 34.22 41.18
C GLN A 1045 1.92 33.79 41.46
N GLY A 1046 1.08 34.76 41.80
CA GLY A 1046 -0.34 34.57 42.07
C GLY A 1046 -1.18 34.38 40.79
N HIS A 1047 -1.31 33.14 40.31
CA HIS A 1047 -2.35 32.77 39.33
C HIS A 1047 -2.99 31.42 39.65
N LYS A 1048 -4.30 31.42 39.90
CA LYS A 1048 -5.12 30.21 40.00
C LYS A 1048 -5.25 29.56 38.61
N LYS A 1049 -4.86 28.28 38.47
CA LYS A 1049 -5.27 27.44 37.34
C LYS A 1049 -6.33 26.43 37.78
N LYS A 1050 -7.38 26.28 36.98
CA LYS A 1050 -8.37 25.20 37.10
C LYS A 1050 -7.72 23.90 36.59
N TYR A 1051 -7.95 22.79 37.28
CA TYR A 1051 -7.67 21.46 36.71
C TYR A 1051 -8.86 20.94 35.90
N HIS A 1052 -8.54 20.11 34.91
CA HIS A 1052 -9.40 19.41 33.96
C HIS A 1052 -10.83 19.92 33.74
N SER A 1053 -10.96 20.81 32.76
CA SER A 1053 -11.95 20.59 31.69
C SER A 1053 -11.18 20.40 30.38
N ARG A 1054 -11.49 19.33 29.63
CA ARG A 1054 -11.15 19.24 28.19
C ARG A 1054 -11.71 20.49 27.50
N ALA A 1055 -11.02 21.02 26.48
CA ALA A 1055 -11.29 22.36 25.95
C ALA A 1055 -12.71 22.51 25.35
N LEU A 1056 -13.67 22.88 26.18
CA LEU A 1056 -14.95 23.44 25.76
C LEU A 1056 -14.74 24.93 25.51
N ALA A 1057 -14.98 25.36 24.27
CA ALA A 1057 -15.10 26.77 23.92
C ALA A 1057 -16.35 27.34 24.60
N GLY A 1058 -16.17 27.84 25.82
CA GLY A 1058 -17.23 28.46 26.61
C GLY A 1058 -17.42 29.93 26.25
N ASP A 1059 -18.51 30.19 25.53
CA ASP A 1059 -19.16 31.48 25.27
C ASP A 1059 -18.78 32.61 26.26
N SER A 1060 -17.87 33.51 25.85
CA SER A 1060 -17.46 34.68 26.62
C SER A 1060 -18.49 35.81 26.48
N GLY A 1061 -19.70 35.59 27.04
CA GLY A 1061 -20.91 36.26 26.58
C GLY A 1061 -21.84 36.92 27.60
N ARG A 1062 -21.60 36.93 28.93
CA ARG A 1062 -22.42 37.76 29.88
C ARG A 1062 -21.94 37.87 31.34
N ARG A 1063 -21.61 39.11 31.76
CA ARG A 1063 -22.05 39.85 32.98
C ARG A 1063 -21.12 41.06 33.14
N LYS A 1064 -21.50 42.27 32.70
CA LYS A 1064 -22.35 43.29 33.38
C LYS A 1064 -21.86 43.70 34.77
N ARG A 1065 -21.55 45.01 34.88
CA ARG A 1065 -21.84 45.96 35.97
C ARG A 1065 -22.05 45.35 37.36
N GLU A 1066 -21.16 45.66 38.29
CA GLU A 1066 -21.25 46.88 39.13
C GLU A 1066 -19.83 47.41 39.40
#